data_AF-A4PSD6-F1
#
_entry.id   AF-A4PSD6-F1
#
_cell.length_a   1.000
_cell.length_b   1.000
_cell.length_c   1.000
_cell.angle_alpha   90.00
_cell.angle_beta   90.00
_cell.angle_gamma   90.00
#
_symmetry.space_group_name_H-M   'P 1'
#
loop_
_entity.id
_entity.type
_entity.pdbx_description
1 polymer ?
#
loop_
_entity_poly.entity_id
_entity_poly.type
_entity_poly.pdbx_seq_one_letter_code
_entity_poly.pdbx_strand_id
1 'polypeptide(L)'
;MKPYKSPGPDGFQCIFFKQYWHIVREDIFQLVSTAFHTGFFDPTISETLIALIPKIDPPPPQTYKDFRPISLYNITYKIITKVIVHRLRPILNDIIGPYQSSFLQGRGTSDNSIVLQEIVHFMRRSKRKKGYVAFKLDLEKAFDNVNWEFLRSCLQDFGFPDDTIKLIMHCVTSSTFSVLWNGNKWPPIKPTHGLRQGDPLSPYLFIICMEKLSLAINKAVHEGEWEPIRMSASSPPLSHLLFADDVLLFTKAKNSQLRFIKDLFDRFSKALGLKINLSKSRAFYSGVPHQKIINLTSISGIRSTTSLGKYLGFPILKGRPKRSDFLFIIEKMRNRLATWKNKLLNKAGTNRRGVHLVGWKKIAMPRHLGGLGIKSAREANTCLLGKLVWELFHNKHKLWVSLLAAKYTAGPNLLNASITSSSSPIWSSIIRAKNVLISGYSWRPGSGSSSFWFTHWSEFGPLCSLVPIIDIHDLHLTVKDVISNNQRSLMLYTPLPQAVTDCINTINFRFNDAIEDVFIWPHNKNGTYSAKSGYQWLLSLSGNDNNTHSWSWILKKKISEKYKFLIWLACHDSLPTAALLHHRQIIASATCARCGVSDESVFHCIRDCPFSKIIWHHIGFSEPYFFAVTDIEIWCKSGLIGSKAILFAAGLWWIWRSRNARCMSEESMLLQRLAANITYFVDDINSCFFQPLPVMVSDRYVKWNNSNFNCTILNVDGSCIGSPIRAGFGGLIRNSVGFYLSGFLGFLPSSSDILLAELTAIYDGINTAIDMGITDMAVYSDSLLSINLITTTSSKFHIHAALIQDIRDKLSLRNFSLNHTLREGNQSADYLAKLGAMSDVNVLIHQSPPDELCPLLKNDAAGTLFLRS
;
A
#
# COMPACT_ATOMS: atom_id res chain seq x y z
N MET A 1 -5.18 -7.10 -17.17
CA MET A 1 -4.40 -8.34 -16.92
C MET A 1 -2.91 -8.07 -17.06
N LYS A 2 -2.00 -8.90 -16.48
CA LYS A 2 -0.55 -8.76 -16.68
C LYS A 2 -0.17 -9.21 -18.11
N PRO A 3 0.70 -8.51 -18.87
CA PRO A 3 0.91 -8.79 -20.29
C PRO A 3 1.49 -10.17 -20.62
N TYR A 4 2.57 -10.57 -19.94
CA TYR A 4 3.36 -11.77 -20.28
C TYR A 4 3.03 -12.96 -19.38
N LYS A 5 1.75 -13.31 -19.25
CA LYS A 5 1.34 -14.56 -18.59
C LYS A 5 1.21 -15.68 -19.64
N SER A 6 1.47 -16.92 -19.22
CA SER A 6 1.31 -18.10 -20.07
C SER A 6 -0.10 -18.16 -20.70
N PRO A 7 -0.19 -18.43 -22.01
CA PRO A 7 -1.46 -18.51 -22.74
C PRO A 7 -2.22 -19.81 -22.44
N GLY A 8 -3.45 -19.90 -22.93
CA GLY A 8 -4.23 -21.15 -22.97
C GLY A 8 -3.94 -21.97 -24.23
N PRO A 9 -4.80 -22.95 -24.55
CA PRO A 9 -4.74 -23.70 -25.80
C PRO A 9 -4.65 -22.85 -27.08
N ASP A 10 -5.28 -21.66 -27.10
CA ASP A 10 -5.30 -20.75 -28.25
C ASP A 10 -3.94 -20.07 -28.55
N GLY A 11 -2.96 -20.19 -27.65
CA GLY A 11 -1.64 -19.59 -27.80
C GLY A 11 -1.58 -18.06 -27.60
N PHE A 12 -2.71 -17.37 -27.46
CA PHE A 12 -2.74 -15.91 -27.37
C PHE A 12 -2.44 -15.41 -25.94
N GLN A 13 -1.42 -14.55 -25.82
CA GLN A 13 -1.07 -13.91 -24.56
C GLN A 13 -1.87 -12.63 -24.31
N CYS A 14 -1.93 -12.15 -23.06
CA CYS A 14 -2.59 -10.89 -22.74
C CYS A 14 -2.01 -9.66 -23.46
N ILE A 15 -0.75 -9.68 -23.89
CA ILE A 15 -0.13 -8.57 -24.62
C ILE A 15 -0.74 -8.39 -26.01
N PHE A 16 -1.10 -9.49 -26.69
CA PHE A 16 -1.75 -9.46 -28.00
C PHE A 16 -3.01 -8.60 -27.97
N PHE A 17 -3.94 -8.91 -27.05
CA PHE A 17 -5.19 -8.14 -26.89
C PHE A 17 -4.96 -6.68 -26.52
N LYS A 18 -3.88 -6.35 -25.81
CA LYS A 18 -3.57 -4.95 -25.45
C LYS A 18 -3.03 -4.16 -26.62
N GLN A 19 -2.15 -4.76 -27.41
CA GLN A 19 -1.50 -4.11 -28.55
C GLN A 19 -2.46 -3.98 -29.74
N TYR A 20 -3.25 -5.02 -29.99
CA TYR A 20 -4.17 -5.09 -31.13
C TYR A 20 -5.63 -4.84 -30.73
N TRP A 21 -5.86 -4.12 -29.61
CA TRP A 21 -7.22 -3.83 -29.12
C TRP A 21 -8.06 -3.09 -30.17
N HIS A 22 -7.44 -2.19 -30.95
CA HIS A 22 -8.11 -1.46 -32.02
C HIS A 22 -8.67 -2.37 -33.13
N ILE A 23 -8.16 -3.60 -33.25
CA ILE A 23 -8.61 -4.61 -34.21
C ILE A 23 -9.67 -5.51 -33.57
N VAL A 24 -9.33 -6.17 -32.45
CA VAL A 24 -10.14 -7.26 -31.88
C VAL A 24 -11.29 -6.80 -30.95
N ARG A 25 -11.42 -5.49 -30.68
CA ARG A 25 -12.39 -4.98 -29.69
C ARG A 25 -13.83 -5.39 -29.98
N GLU A 26 -14.22 -5.38 -31.25
CA GLU A 26 -15.61 -5.62 -31.65
C GLU A 26 -15.98 -7.09 -31.45
N ASP A 27 -15.14 -8.00 -31.96
CA ASP A 27 -15.34 -9.45 -31.79
C ASP A 27 -15.38 -9.86 -30.31
N ILE A 28 -14.46 -9.30 -29.50
CA ILE A 28 -14.42 -9.59 -28.06
C ILE A 28 -15.63 -8.99 -27.35
N PHE A 29 -16.08 -7.80 -27.74
CA PHE A 29 -17.28 -7.20 -27.18
C PHE A 29 -18.51 -8.03 -27.52
N GLN A 30 -18.68 -8.45 -28.77
CA GLN A 30 -19.79 -9.29 -29.21
C GLN A 30 -19.79 -10.66 -28.52
N LEU A 31 -18.62 -11.30 -28.37
CA LEU A 31 -18.48 -12.56 -27.63
C LEU A 31 -18.95 -12.40 -26.18
N VAL A 32 -18.46 -11.37 -25.48
CA VAL A 32 -18.83 -11.11 -24.09
C VAL A 32 -20.32 -10.74 -23.99
N SER A 33 -20.80 -9.86 -24.88
CA SER A 33 -22.21 -9.45 -24.90
C SER A 33 -23.12 -10.65 -25.10
N THR A 34 -22.85 -11.49 -26.10
CA THR A 34 -23.64 -12.71 -26.39
C THR A 34 -23.65 -13.65 -25.20
N ALA A 35 -22.51 -13.84 -24.54
CA ALA A 35 -22.42 -14.68 -23.34
C ALA A 35 -23.33 -14.19 -22.20
N PHE A 36 -23.41 -12.86 -21.99
CA PHE A 36 -24.26 -12.29 -20.94
C PHE A 36 -25.74 -12.22 -21.32
N HIS A 37 -26.10 -12.11 -22.60
CA HIS A 37 -27.50 -12.10 -23.04
C HIS A 37 -28.09 -13.51 -23.12
N THR A 38 -27.34 -14.47 -23.64
CA THR A 38 -27.84 -15.84 -23.87
C THR A 38 -27.56 -16.78 -22.70
N GLY A 39 -26.56 -16.46 -21.87
CA GLY A 39 -26.03 -17.37 -20.86
C GLY A 39 -25.03 -18.40 -21.40
N PHE A 40 -24.73 -18.37 -22.71
CA PHE A 40 -23.89 -19.36 -23.37
C PHE A 40 -22.79 -18.73 -24.23
N PHE A 41 -21.71 -19.46 -24.39
CA PHE A 41 -20.62 -19.15 -25.32
C PHE A 41 -20.07 -20.45 -25.91
N ASP A 42 -19.32 -20.37 -27.01
CA ASP A 42 -18.70 -21.55 -27.62
C ASP A 42 -17.78 -22.29 -26.63
N PRO A 43 -18.05 -23.56 -26.27
CA PRO A 43 -17.22 -24.35 -25.36
C PRO A 43 -15.73 -24.42 -25.72
N THR A 44 -15.35 -24.24 -26.98
CA THR A 44 -13.93 -24.22 -27.40
C THR A 44 -13.12 -23.16 -26.66
N ILE A 45 -13.74 -22.04 -26.27
CA ILE A 45 -13.04 -20.98 -25.53
C ILE A 45 -12.72 -21.38 -24.09
N SER A 46 -13.44 -22.35 -23.51
CA SER A 46 -13.21 -22.85 -22.14
C SER A 46 -12.29 -24.07 -22.09
N GLU A 47 -11.74 -24.51 -23.23
CA GLU A 47 -10.65 -25.48 -23.26
C GLU A 47 -9.48 -25.02 -22.39
N THR A 48 -8.93 -25.97 -21.64
CA THR A 48 -7.96 -25.66 -20.59
C THR A 48 -6.80 -26.66 -20.61
N LEU A 49 -5.58 -26.14 -20.56
CA LEU A 49 -4.39 -26.97 -20.37
C LEU A 49 -4.03 -27.06 -18.88
N ILE A 50 -3.79 -28.25 -18.36
CA ILE A 50 -3.34 -28.46 -16.98
C ILE A 50 -1.82 -28.64 -16.97
N ALA A 51 -1.11 -27.66 -16.42
CA ALA A 51 0.32 -27.74 -16.15
C ALA A 51 0.57 -28.22 -14.71
N LEU A 52 1.48 -29.17 -14.51
CA LEU A 52 1.83 -29.69 -13.20
C LEU A 52 3.07 -28.98 -12.64
N ILE A 53 2.91 -28.24 -11.54
CA ILE A 53 4.01 -27.53 -10.87
C ILE A 53 4.39 -28.27 -9.58
N PRO A 54 5.66 -28.62 -9.34
CA PRO A 54 6.11 -29.22 -8.09
C PRO A 54 5.74 -28.34 -6.87
N LYS A 55 5.20 -28.94 -5.80
CA LYS A 55 4.90 -28.28 -4.52
C LYS A 55 6.12 -28.21 -3.61
N ILE A 56 7.06 -29.12 -3.80
CA ILE A 56 8.28 -29.24 -3.00
C ILE A 56 9.48 -28.86 -3.86
N ASP A 57 10.38 -28.07 -3.27
CA ASP A 57 11.75 -27.90 -3.75
C ASP A 57 12.55 -29.18 -3.42
N PRO A 58 13.75 -29.40 -4.01
CA PRO A 58 14.44 -30.70 -3.98
C PRO A 58 14.48 -31.38 -2.61
N PRO A 59 14.29 -32.72 -2.53
CA PRO A 59 14.36 -33.70 -3.63
C PRO A 59 13.16 -33.66 -4.60
N PRO A 60 13.32 -34.20 -5.84
CA PRO A 60 12.26 -34.16 -6.85
C PRO A 60 10.98 -34.87 -6.38
N PRO A 61 9.81 -34.40 -6.84
CA PRO A 61 8.51 -34.97 -6.46
C PRO A 61 8.45 -36.46 -6.78
N GLN A 62 8.09 -37.28 -5.79
CA GLN A 62 8.06 -38.74 -5.93
C GLN A 62 6.64 -39.26 -6.23
N THR A 63 5.61 -38.49 -5.88
CA THR A 63 4.21 -38.88 -6.07
C THR A 63 3.42 -37.80 -6.79
N TYR A 64 2.32 -38.16 -7.46
CA TYR A 64 1.43 -37.18 -8.10
C TYR A 64 0.84 -36.16 -7.09
N LYS A 65 0.77 -36.50 -5.79
CA LYS A 65 0.29 -35.60 -4.73
C LYS A 65 1.24 -34.42 -4.49
N ASP A 66 2.51 -34.58 -4.88
CA ASP A 66 3.55 -33.56 -4.77
C ASP A 66 3.48 -32.52 -5.89
N PHE A 67 2.59 -32.69 -6.86
CA PHE A 67 2.31 -31.69 -7.90
C PHE A 67 1.07 -30.86 -7.56
N ARG A 68 1.11 -29.60 -7.97
CA ARG A 68 -0.03 -28.68 -8.00
C ARG A 68 -0.48 -28.53 -9.46
N PRO A 69 -1.71 -28.95 -9.81
CA PRO A 69 -2.26 -28.68 -11.13
C PRO A 69 -2.59 -27.18 -11.24
N ILE A 70 -2.14 -26.56 -12.32
CA ILE A 70 -2.47 -25.17 -12.69
C ILE A 70 -3.14 -25.18 -14.05
N SER A 71 -4.35 -24.65 -14.11
CA SER A 71 -5.09 -24.52 -15.35
C SER A 71 -4.68 -23.27 -16.12
N LEU A 72 -4.36 -23.45 -17.40
CA LEU A 72 -4.01 -22.42 -18.36
C LEU A 72 -5.20 -22.23 -19.31
N TYR A 73 -5.90 -21.11 -19.11
CA TYR A 73 -7.10 -20.74 -19.87
C TYR A 73 -6.80 -19.79 -21.01
N ASN A 74 -7.60 -19.89 -22.08
CA ASN A 74 -7.71 -18.87 -23.12
C ASN A 74 -8.02 -17.51 -22.49
N ILE A 75 -7.47 -16.45 -23.08
CA ILE A 75 -7.63 -15.10 -22.54
C ILE A 75 -9.07 -14.60 -22.74
N THR A 76 -9.73 -15.00 -23.82
CA THR A 76 -11.13 -14.71 -24.11
C THR A 76 -12.06 -15.18 -22.98
N TYR A 77 -11.93 -16.45 -22.55
CA TYR A 77 -12.65 -16.98 -21.37
C TYR A 77 -12.35 -16.18 -20.09
N LYS A 78 -11.08 -15.83 -19.84
CA LYS A 78 -10.70 -15.01 -18.67
C LYS A 78 -11.32 -13.62 -18.69
N ILE A 79 -11.65 -13.06 -19.85
CA ILE A 79 -12.35 -11.77 -19.95
C ILE A 79 -13.77 -11.96 -19.41
N ILE A 80 -14.52 -12.95 -19.88
CA ILE A 80 -15.88 -13.26 -19.41
C ILE A 80 -15.90 -13.46 -17.89
N THR A 81 -15.07 -14.36 -17.35
CA THR A 81 -15.05 -14.62 -15.91
C THR A 81 -14.60 -13.42 -15.09
N LYS A 82 -13.71 -12.57 -15.62
CA LYS A 82 -13.34 -11.32 -14.94
C LYS A 82 -14.47 -10.30 -14.90
N VAL A 83 -15.29 -10.20 -15.95
CA VAL A 83 -16.46 -9.32 -15.94
C VAL A 83 -17.45 -9.79 -14.87
N ILE A 84 -17.72 -11.09 -14.80
CA ILE A 84 -18.57 -11.68 -13.74
C ILE A 84 -17.99 -11.35 -12.36
N VAL A 85 -16.70 -11.61 -12.13
CA VAL A 85 -16.03 -11.31 -10.85
C VAL A 85 -16.09 -9.83 -10.50
N HIS A 86 -15.93 -8.93 -11.47
CA HIS A 86 -16.01 -7.50 -11.23
C HIS A 86 -17.40 -7.07 -10.75
N ARG A 87 -18.46 -7.69 -11.27
CA ARG A 87 -19.84 -7.47 -10.83
C ARG A 87 -20.17 -8.17 -9.50
N LEU A 88 -19.55 -9.32 -9.24
CA LEU A 88 -19.75 -10.10 -8.02
C LEU A 88 -19.05 -9.49 -6.79
N ARG A 89 -17.84 -8.93 -6.96
CA ARG A 89 -17.03 -8.44 -5.82
C ARG A 89 -17.70 -7.41 -4.92
N PRO A 90 -18.43 -6.40 -5.44
CA PRO A 90 -19.12 -5.42 -4.61
C PRO A 90 -20.16 -6.05 -3.66
N ILE A 91 -20.94 -7.02 -4.14
CA ILE A 91 -22.05 -7.64 -3.39
C ILE A 91 -21.59 -8.71 -2.39
N LEU A 92 -20.40 -9.29 -2.57
CA LEU A 92 -19.94 -10.40 -1.73
C LEU A 92 -19.78 -10.05 -0.25
N ASN A 93 -19.51 -8.79 0.09
CA ASN A 93 -19.39 -8.39 1.49
C ASN A 93 -20.73 -8.42 2.24
N ASP A 94 -21.84 -8.31 1.51
CA ASP A 94 -23.19 -8.33 2.08
C ASP A 94 -23.72 -9.77 2.19
N ILE A 95 -23.29 -10.64 1.28
CA ILE A 95 -23.69 -12.05 1.23
C ILE A 95 -22.84 -12.91 2.19
N ILE A 96 -21.54 -12.62 2.32
CA ILE A 96 -20.59 -13.47 3.05
C ILE A 96 -20.35 -12.94 4.47
N GLY A 97 -20.72 -13.75 5.46
CA GLY A 97 -20.61 -13.45 6.88
C GLY A 97 -19.18 -13.17 7.36
N PRO A 98 -19.01 -12.60 8.56
CA PRO A 98 -17.73 -12.07 9.05
C PRO A 98 -16.68 -13.14 9.37
N TYR A 99 -17.05 -14.42 9.37
CA TYR A 99 -16.16 -15.54 9.71
C TYR A 99 -15.38 -16.09 8.51
N GLN A 100 -15.65 -15.63 7.28
CA GLN A 100 -14.87 -15.93 6.08
C GLN A 100 -13.96 -14.76 5.71
N SER A 101 -12.65 -15.03 5.64
CA SER A 101 -11.64 -13.98 5.39
C SER A 101 -10.86 -14.15 4.08
N SER A 102 -11.16 -15.17 3.28
CA SER A 102 -10.45 -15.42 2.01
C SER A 102 -11.13 -14.73 0.83
N PHE A 103 -10.31 -14.25 -0.14
CA PHE A 103 -10.71 -13.63 -1.42
C PHE A 103 -11.60 -12.38 -1.37
N LEU A 104 -12.04 -11.95 -0.19
CA LEU A 104 -12.84 -10.75 0.02
C LEU A 104 -11.97 -9.50 0.19
N GLN A 105 -12.44 -8.38 -0.36
CA GLN A 105 -11.73 -7.12 -0.24
C GLN A 105 -11.77 -6.59 1.20
N GLY A 106 -10.62 -6.17 1.71
CA GLY A 106 -10.51 -5.65 3.07
C GLY A 106 -10.31 -6.73 4.16
N ARG A 107 -10.51 -8.01 3.84
CA ARG A 107 -10.24 -9.14 4.74
C ARG A 107 -8.94 -9.84 4.33
N GLY A 108 -8.14 -10.27 5.30
CA GLY A 108 -6.82 -10.84 5.03
C GLY A 108 -6.44 -12.00 5.94
N THR A 109 -5.34 -12.70 5.60
CA THR A 109 -4.81 -13.82 6.40
C THR A 109 -4.44 -13.40 7.82
N SER A 110 -4.03 -12.14 8.01
CA SER A 110 -3.70 -11.57 9.32
C SER A 110 -4.90 -11.59 10.26
N ASP A 111 -6.10 -11.34 9.75
CA ASP A 111 -7.30 -11.14 10.55
C ASP A 111 -7.64 -12.43 11.30
N ASN A 112 -7.80 -13.55 10.57
CA ASN A 112 -8.01 -14.87 11.18
C ASN A 112 -6.85 -15.30 12.09
N SER A 113 -5.61 -14.95 11.73
CA SER A 113 -4.44 -15.32 12.53
C SER A 113 -4.42 -14.58 13.89
N ILE A 114 -4.82 -13.31 13.91
CA ILE A 114 -4.99 -12.52 15.14
C ILE A 114 -6.08 -13.15 16.01
N VAL A 115 -7.26 -13.43 15.44
CA VAL A 115 -8.37 -14.06 16.16
C VAL A 115 -7.93 -15.40 16.74
N LEU A 116 -7.36 -16.30 15.92
CA LEU A 116 -6.92 -17.63 16.36
C LEU A 116 -5.89 -17.55 17.50
N GLN A 117 -4.88 -16.69 17.37
CA GLN A 117 -3.85 -16.54 18.40
C GLN A 117 -4.44 -16.03 19.72
N GLU A 118 -5.43 -15.15 19.64
CA GLU A 118 -6.13 -14.58 20.78
C GLU A 118 -7.02 -15.61 21.50
N ILE A 119 -7.76 -16.44 20.74
CA ILE A 119 -8.52 -17.58 21.28
C ILE A 119 -7.59 -18.56 21.98
N VAL A 120 -6.49 -18.96 21.34
CA VAL A 120 -5.55 -19.95 21.89
C VAL A 120 -4.94 -19.41 23.19
N HIS A 121 -4.62 -18.11 23.25
CA HIS A 121 -4.19 -17.45 24.49
C HIS A 121 -5.27 -17.51 25.58
N PHE A 122 -6.53 -17.20 25.24
CA PHE A 122 -7.65 -17.29 26.16
C PHE A 122 -7.90 -18.70 26.67
N MET A 123 -7.97 -19.70 25.78
CA MET A 123 -8.19 -21.10 26.11
C MET A 123 -7.18 -21.62 27.13
N ARG A 124 -5.90 -21.23 27.00
CA ARG A 124 -4.83 -21.65 27.93
C ARG A 124 -4.88 -20.96 29.29
N ARG A 125 -5.29 -19.69 29.33
CA ARG A 125 -5.36 -18.93 30.58
C ARG A 125 -6.68 -19.10 31.34
N SER A 126 -7.71 -19.59 30.68
CA SER A 126 -9.02 -19.78 31.30
C SER A 126 -8.93 -20.80 32.44
N LYS A 127 -9.17 -20.35 33.68
CA LYS A 127 -9.33 -21.22 34.85
C LYS A 127 -10.73 -21.84 34.95
N ARG A 128 -11.61 -21.59 33.97
CA ARG A 128 -12.99 -22.09 33.97
C ARG A 128 -12.97 -23.61 33.81
N LYS A 129 -13.64 -24.35 34.71
CA LYS A 129 -13.74 -25.83 34.73
C LYS A 129 -14.36 -26.48 33.45
N LYS A 130 -14.75 -25.69 32.44
CA LYS A 130 -15.58 -26.17 31.32
C LYS A 130 -14.81 -26.78 30.13
N GLY A 131 -13.49 -26.61 30.04
CA GLY A 131 -12.64 -27.21 28.99
C GLY A 131 -13.00 -26.78 27.56
N TYR A 132 -12.01 -26.49 26.72
CA TYR A 132 -12.24 -26.04 25.34
C TYR A 132 -11.50 -26.92 24.33
N VAL A 133 -12.04 -26.96 23.11
CA VAL A 133 -11.39 -27.60 21.97
C VAL A 133 -11.40 -26.67 20.75
N ALA A 134 -10.28 -26.64 20.04
CA ALA A 134 -10.14 -25.99 18.75
C ALA A 134 -9.74 -27.05 17.70
N PHE A 135 -10.54 -27.18 16.65
CA PHE A 135 -10.22 -28.05 15.52
C PHE A 135 -9.58 -27.24 14.41
N LYS A 136 -8.51 -27.76 13.82
CA LYS A 136 -7.98 -27.35 12.54
C LYS A 136 -8.23 -28.48 11.56
N LEU A 137 -9.19 -28.26 10.66
CA LEU A 137 -9.59 -29.23 9.65
C LEU A 137 -8.85 -28.94 8.35
N ASP A 138 -8.41 -30.00 7.68
CA ASP A 138 -7.82 -29.97 6.35
C ASP A 138 -8.80 -30.68 5.41
N LEU A 139 -9.25 -29.99 4.36
CA LEU A 139 -10.22 -30.53 3.40
C LEU A 139 -9.50 -31.13 2.19
N GLU A 140 -9.86 -32.36 1.82
CA GLU A 140 -9.22 -33.05 0.70
C GLU A 140 -9.65 -32.44 -0.63
N LYS A 141 -8.67 -31.91 -1.38
CA LYS A 141 -8.83 -31.43 -2.75
C LYS A 141 -10.09 -30.56 -2.91
N ALA A 142 -10.27 -29.59 -2.02
CA ALA A 142 -11.58 -28.98 -1.83
C ALA A 142 -12.18 -28.33 -3.09
N PHE A 143 -11.36 -27.65 -3.89
CA PHE A 143 -11.81 -27.12 -5.17
C PHE A 143 -12.23 -28.21 -6.14
N ASP A 144 -11.48 -29.30 -6.22
CA ASP A 144 -11.66 -30.34 -7.22
C ASP A 144 -12.93 -31.19 -6.94
N ASN A 145 -13.46 -31.15 -5.71
CA ASN A 145 -14.56 -32.00 -5.25
C ASN A 145 -15.94 -31.32 -5.19
N VAL A 146 -16.06 -30.03 -5.52
CA VAL A 146 -17.33 -29.27 -5.40
C VAL A 146 -18.42 -29.85 -6.30
N ASN A 147 -19.54 -30.28 -5.72
CA ASN A 147 -20.70 -30.73 -6.46
C ASN A 147 -21.40 -29.55 -7.19
N TRP A 148 -21.65 -29.70 -8.49
CA TRP A 148 -22.24 -28.66 -9.33
C TRP A 148 -23.72 -28.39 -9.05
N GLU A 149 -24.48 -29.40 -8.64
CA GLU A 149 -25.89 -29.22 -8.27
C GLU A 149 -26.02 -28.46 -6.95
N PHE A 150 -25.16 -28.79 -5.98
CA PHE A 150 -25.06 -28.03 -4.74
C PHE A 150 -24.64 -26.57 -5.00
N LEU A 151 -23.68 -26.34 -5.90
CA LEU A 151 -23.29 -24.99 -6.31
C LEU A 151 -24.48 -24.21 -6.90
N ARG A 152 -25.24 -24.83 -7.81
CA ARG A 152 -26.43 -24.23 -8.42
C ARG A 152 -27.45 -23.84 -7.35
N SER A 153 -27.79 -24.76 -6.45
CA SER A 153 -28.70 -24.52 -5.33
C SER A 153 -28.20 -23.39 -4.43
N CYS A 154 -26.90 -23.32 -4.13
CA CYS A 154 -26.34 -22.20 -3.37
C CYS A 154 -26.60 -20.85 -4.05
N LEU A 155 -26.36 -20.74 -5.36
CA LEU A 155 -26.58 -19.51 -6.11
C LEU A 155 -28.06 -19.11 -6.10
N GLN A 156 -28.97 -20.08 -6.25
CA GLN A 156 -30.42 -19.84 -6.17
C GLN A 156 -30.83 -19.34 -4.78
N ASP A 157 -30.36 -19.99 -3.72
CA ASP A 157 -30.70 -19.63 -2.35
C ASP A 157 -30.15 -18.25 -1.93
N PHE A 158 -29.05 -17.80 -2.53
CA PHE A 158 -28.50 -16.45 -2.32
C PHE A 158 -29.15 -15.39 -3.23
N GLY A 159 -30.16 -15.77 -4.03
CA GLY A 159 -30.95 -14.84 -4.84
C GLY A 159 -30.27 -14.36 -6.12
N PHE A 160 -29.33 -15.13 -6.68
CA PHE A 160 -28.74 -14.77 -7.97
C PHE A 160 -29.78 -14.92 -9.10
N PRO A 161 -29.85 -13.98 -10.06
CA PRO A 161 -30.78 -14.10 -11.19
C PRO A 161 -30.50 -15.35 -12.04
N ASP A 162 -31.54 -15.99 -12.54
CA ASP A 162 -31.43 -17.25 -13.29
C ASP A 162 -30.49 -17.15 -14.49
N ASP A 163 -30.50 -16.05 -15.24
CA ASP A 163 -29.61 -15.88 -16.39
C ASP A 163 -28.13 -15.77 -15.98
N THR A 164 -27.86 -15.18 -14.81
CA THR A 164 -26.51 -15.16 -14.23
C THR A 164 -26.11 -16.56 -13.78
N ILE A 165 -27.03 -17.31 -13.15
CA ILE A 165 -26.78 -18.70 -12.75
C ILE A 165 -26.50 -19.55 -13.99
N LYS A 166 -27.29 -19.43 -15.06
CA LYS A 166 -27.06 -20.14 -16.33
C LYS A 166 -25.66 -19.87 -16.87
N LEU A 167 -25.23 -18.61 -16.95
CA LEU A 167 -23.88 -18.25 -17.41
C LEU A 167 -22.79 -18.82 -16.51
N ILE A 168 -22.92 -18.68 -15.18
CA ILE A 168 -21.95 -19.22 -14.23
C ILE A 168 -21.86 -20.75 -14.35
N MET A 169 -23.01 -21.42 -14.45
CA MET A 169 -23.07 -22.87 -14.62
C MET A 169 -22.44 -23.28 -15.96
N HIS A 170 -22.74 -22.60 -17.07
CA HIS A 170 -22.07 -22.84 -18.35
C HIS A 170 -20.55 -22.61 -18.24
N CYS A 171 -20.12 -21.60 -17.48
CA CYS A 171 -18.71 -21.35 -17.24
C CYS A 171 -18.02 -22.53 -16.57
N VAL A 172 -18.66 -23.28 -15.65
CA VAL A 172 -18.05 -24.42 -14.94
C VAL A 172 -18.25 -25.77 -15.65
N THR A 173 -19.36 -25.98 -16.35
CA THR A 173 -19.70 -27.28 -16.97
C THR A 173 -19.17 -27.46 -18.39
N SER A 174 -18.93 -26.37 -19.14
CA SER A 174 -18.56 -26.45 -20.56
C SER A 174 -17.12 -26.88 -20.86
N SER A 175 -16.19 -26.80 -19.89
CA SER A 175 -14.77 -27.03 -20.16
C SER A 175 -14.41 -28.48 -20.43
N THR A 176 -13.36 -28.63 -21.24
CA THR A 176 -12.54 -29.84 -21.31
C THR A 176 -11.12 -29.53 -20.84
N PHE A 177 -10.46 -30.53 -20.25
CA PHE A 177 -9.11 -30.42 -19.71
C PHE A 177 -8.13 -31.33 -20.46
N SER A 178 -6.98 -30.80 -20.88
CA SER A 178 -5.87 -31.63 -21.35
C SER A 178 -4.65 -31.43 -20.45
N VAL A 179 -4.06 -32.53 -19.98
CA VAL A 179 -2.83 -32.47 -19.18
C VAL A 179 -1.64 -32.21 -20.10
N LEU A 180 -0.78 -31.26 -19.72
CA LEU A 180 0.53 -31.06 -20.33
C LEU A 180 1.57 -31.88 -19.59
N TRP A 181 2.10 -32.90 -20.26
CA TRP A 181 3.16 -33.75 -19.72
C TRP A 181 4.39 -33.66 -20.62
N ASN A 182 5.51 -33.18 -20.09
CA ASN A 182 6.76 -32.98 -20.83
C ASN A 182 6.60 -32.19 -22.14
N GLY A 183 5.69 -31.20 -22.15
CA GLY A 183 5.40 -30.39 -23.34
C GLY A 183 4.33 -30.96 -24.27
N ASN A 184 3.92 -32.23 -24.09
CA ASN A 184 2.91 -32.89 -24.92
C ASN A 184 1.51 -32.76 -24.32
N LYS A 185 0.52 -32.50 -25.18
CA LYS A 185 -0.91 -32.42 -24.83
C LYS A 185 -1.52 -33.83 -24.79
N TRP A 186 -2.07 -34.22 -23.65
CA TRP A 186 -2.84 -35.46 -23.51
C TRP A 186 -4.30 -35.32 -23.99
N PRO A 187 -5.00 -36.43 -24.28
CA PRO A 187 -6.41 -36.42 -24.68
C PRO A 187 -7.29 -35.62 -23.70
N PRO A 188 -8.35 -34.96 -24.20
CA PRO A 188 -9.22 -34.13 -23.38
C PRO A 188 -10.06 -34.97 -22.41
N ILE A 189 -10.22 -34.45 -21.18
CA ILE A 189 -11.00 -35.02 -20.10
C ILE A 189 -12.16 -34.07 -19.80
N LYS A 190 -13.39 -34.59 -19.74
CA LYS A 190 -14.56 -33.81 -19.35
C LYS A 190 -14.83 -33.96 -17.84
N PRO A 191 -14.80 -32.90 -17.04
CA PRO A 191 -15.12 -32.96 -15.62
C PRO A 191 -16.61 -33.19 -15.40
N THR A 192 -16.94 -33.80 -14.26
CA THR A 192 -18.33 -33.97 -13.78
C THR A 192 -18.64 -33.15 -12.52
N HIS A 193 -17.61 -32.63 -11.87
CA HIS A 193 -17.67 -31.83 -10.65
C HIS A 193 -16.38 -31.02 -10.50
N GLY A 194 -16.34 -30.16 -9.49
CA GLY A 194 -15.18 -29.36 -9.12
C GLY A 194 -15.15 -27.95 -9.73
N LEU A 195 -14.28 -27.13 -9.16
CA LEU A 195 -13.99 -25.76 -9.56
C LEU A 195 -12.53 -25.66 -10.03
N ARG A 196 -12.30 -24.85 -11.06
CA ARG A 196 -11.01 -24.83 -11.76
C ARG A 196 -9.97 -23.99 -11.02
N GLN A 197 -8.79 -24.55 -10.76
CA GLN A 197 -7.71 -23.83 -10.07
C GLN A 197 -7.04 -22.80 -11.00
N GLY A 198 -7.05 -21.53 -10.61
CA GLY A 198 -6.46 -20.43 -11.38
C GLY A 198 -7.47 -19.64 -12.23
N ASP A 199 -8.73 -20.08 -12.30
CA ASP A 199 -9.83 -19.30 -12.85
C ASP A 199 -10.11 -18.10 -11.92
N PRO A 200 -10.24 -16.87 -12.43
CA PRO A 200 -10.72 -15.74 -11.65
C PRO A 200 -12.01 -15.98 -10.87
N LEU A 201 -12.97 -16.77 -11.39
CA LEU A 201 -14.30 -16.94 -10.82
C LEU A 201 -14.35 -18.01 -9.71
N SER A 202 -13.65 -19.13 -9.89
CA SER A 202 -13.68 -20.29 -8.98
C SER A 202 -13.50 -19.97 -7.48
N PRO A 203 -12.57 -19.08 -7.05
CA PRO A 203 -12.41 -18.76 -5.63
C PRO A 203 -13.67 -18.17 -5.00
N TYR A 204 -14.43 -17.39 -5.76
CA TYR A 204 -15.64 -16.73 -5.27
C TYR A 204 -16.81 -17.69 -5.17
N LEU A 205 -16.98 -18.57 -6.15
CA LEU A 205 -17.97 -19.65 -6.08
C LEU A 205 -17.71 -20.58 -4.89
N PHE A 206 -16.43 -20.90 -4.64
CA PHE A 206 -16.05 -21.74 -3.51
C PHE A 206 -16.43 -21.12 -2.16
N ILE A 207 -16.17 -19.81 -1.96
CA ILE A 207 -16.54 -19.17 -0.69
C ILE A 207 -18.05 -19.03 -0.51
N ILE A 208 -18.83 -18.88 -1.60
CA ILE A 208 -20.30 -18.88 -1.55
C ILE A 208 -20.81 -20.23 -1.06
N CYS A 209 -20.28 -21.34 -1.59
CA CYS A 209 -20.62 -22.67 -1.11
C CYS A 209 -20.22 -22.88 0.36
N MET A 210 -19.03 -22.44 0.75
CA MET A 210 -18.57 -22.53 2.15
C MET A 210 -19.38 -21.64 3.10
N GLU A 211 -20.04 -20.59 2.62
CA GLU A 211 -20.90 -19.76 3.46
C GLU A 211 -22.13 -20.52 3.96
N LYS A 212 -22.64 -21.51 3.21
CA LYS A 212 -23.71 -22.39 3.71
C LYS A 212 -23.32 -23.16 4.98
N LEU A 213 -22.05 -23.56 5.10
CA LEU A 213 -21.53 -24.15 6.33
C LEU A 213 -21.51 -23.14 7.48
N SER A 214 -21.04 -21.91 7.20
CA SER A 214 -21.05 -20.79 8.17
C SER A 214 -22.47 -20.53 8.70
N LEU A 215 -23.45 -20.44 7.81
CA LEU A 215 -24.86 -20.23 8.15
C LEU A 215 -25.43 -21.39 8.98
N ALA A 216 -25.14 -22.65 8.61
CA ALA A 216 -25.57 -23.81 9.38
C ALA A 216 -24.99 -23.83 10.80
N ILE A 217 -23.71 -23.45 10.96
CA ILE A 217 -23.08 -23.32 12.28
C ILE A 217 -23.72 -22.18 13.08
N ASN A 218 -23.97 -21.03 12.45
CA ASN A 218 -24.60 -19.88 13.12
C ASN A 218 -26.03 -20.20 13.59
N LYS A 219 -26.79 -20.92 12.76
CA LYS A 219 -28.12 -21.44 13.14
C LYS A 219 -28.03 -22.36 14.37
N ALA A 220 -27.11 -23.32 14.37
CA ALA A 220 -26.89 -24.21 15.51
C ALA A 220 -26.44 -23.47 16.80
N VAL A 221 -25.69 -22.38 16.65
CA VAL A 221 -25.32 -21.52 17.79
C VAL A 221 -26.54 -20.77 18.33
N HIS A 222 -27.41 -20.27 17.46
CA HIS A 222 -28.63 -19.57 17.83
C HIS A 222 -29.63 -20.50 18.54
N GLU A 223 -29.78 -21.72 18.03
CA GLU A 223 -30.66 -22.78 18.59
C GLU A 223 -30.09 -23.42 19.87
N GLY A 224 -28.85 -23.08 20.26
CA GLY A 224 -28.20 -23.60 21.46
C GLY A 224 -27.61 -25.01 21.31
N GLU A 225 -27.68 -25.61 20.12
CA GLU A 225 -27.08 -26.91 19.81
C GLU A 225 -25.54 -26.84 19.79
N TRP A 226 -24.98 -25.71 19.36
CA TRP A 226 -23.54 -25.44 19.37
C TRP A 226 -23.17 -24.46 20.50
N GLU A 227 -22.17 -24.82 21.31
CA GLU A 227 -21.66 -23.99 22.39
C GLU A 227 -20.38 -23.24 21.99
N PRO A 228 -20.46 -21.99 21.50
CA PRO A 228 -19.30 -21.23 21.03
C PRO A 228 -18.39 -20.79 22.19
N ILE A 229 -17.16 -20.37 21.86
CA ILE A 229 -16.26 -19.73 22.81
C ILE A 229 -16.62 -18.24 22.90
N ARG A 230 -16.83 -17.74 24.13
CA ARG A 230 -16.98 -16.31 24.43
C ARG A 230 -15.85 -15.85 25.36
N MET A 231 -15.13 -14.81 24.94
CA MET A 231 -13.92 -14.33 25.61
C MET A 231 -14.22 -13.29 26.70
N SER A 232 -15.23 -12.45 26.48
CA SER A 232 -15.83 -11.53 27.44
C SER A 232 -17.36 -11.56 27.30
N ALA A 233 -18.09 -10.88 28.19
CA ALA A 233 -19.56 -10.79 28.11
C ALA A 233 -20.02 -10.06 26.84
N SER A 234 -19.28 -9.03 26.44
CA SER A 234 -19.52 -8.20 25.24
C SER A 234 -18.87 -8.74 23.96
N SER A 235 -18.02 -9.78 24.04
CA SER A 235 -17.36 -10.32 22.85
C SER A 235 -18.32 -11.15 21.98
N PRO A 236 -18.21 -11.08 20.65
CA PRO A 236 -19.00 -11.92 19.76
C PRO A 236 -18.72 -13.42 20.04
N PRO A 237 -19.75 -14.29 19.96
CA PRO A 237 -19.54 -15.73 20.06
C PRO A 237 -18.69 -16.22 18.89
N LEU A 238 -17.72 -17.08 19.19
CA LEU A 238 -16.84 -17.61 18.18
C LEU A 238 -16.96 -19.14 18.12
N SER A 239 -17.54 -19.61 17.01
CA SER A 239 -17.74 -21.01 16.67
C SER A 239 -16.81 -21.49 15.57
N HIS A 240 -16.46 -20.63 14.61
CA HIS A 240 -15.64 -21.01 13.46
C HIS A 240 -14.88 -19.84 12.84
N LEU A 241 -13.83 -20.16 12.06
CA LEU A 241 -13.14 -19.25 11.15
C LEU A 241 -12.83 -20.00 9.86
N LEU A 242 -13.18 -19.40 8.72
CA LEU A 242 -12.95 -19.95 7.40
C LEU A 242 -11.92 -19.09 6.66
N PHE A 243 -11.01 -19.76 5.96
CA PHE A 243 -10.15 -19.14 4.97
C PHE A 243 -10.06 -20.06 3.75
N ALA A 244 -11.03 -19.90 2.84
CA ALA A 244 -11.23 -20.87 1.78
C ALA A 244 -11.35 -22.30 2.35
N ASP A 245 -10.42 -23.20 2.02
CA ASP A 245 -10.39 -24.61 2.43
C ASP A 245 -9.83 -24.83 3.84
N ASP A 246 -9.14 -23.84 4.42
CA ASP A 246 -8.65 -23.88 5.80
C ASP A 246 -9.80 -23.58 6.78
N VAL A 247 -10.29 -24.61 7.47
CA VAL A 247 -11.42 -24.52 8.42
C VAL A 247 -10.95 -24.67 9.86
N LEU A 248 -11.31 -23.70 10.70
CA LEU A 248 -11.12 -23.74 12.14
C LEU A 248 -12.47 -23.77 12.86
N LEU A 249 -12.61 -24.63 13.86
CA LEU A 249 -13.82 -24.73 14.69
C LEU A 249 -13.47 -24.60 16.16
N PHE A 250 -14.36 -24.00 16.93
CA PHE A 250 -14.19 -23.69 18.35
C PHE A 250 -15.47 -24.04 19.11
N THR A 251 -15.32 -24.88 20.13
CA THR A 251 -16.43 -25.27 21.00
C THR A 251 -15.94 -25.67 22.40
N LYS A 252 -16.86 -25.87 23.34
CA LYS A 252 -16.55 -26.49 24.63
C LYS A 252 -16.28 -27.99 24.45
N ALA A 253 -15.37 -28.53 25.26
CA ALA A 253 -14.95 -29.92 25.18
C ALA A 253 -16.00 -30.88 25.80
N LYS A 254 -17.10 -31.11 25.08
CA LYS A 254 -18.21 -32.00 25.45
C LYS A 254 -18.47 -33.06 24.38
N ASN A 255 -18.91 -34.24 24.79
CA ASN A 255 -19.22 -35.34 23.85
C ASN A 255 -20.35 -34.97 22.88
N SER A 256 -21.40 -34.29 23.35
CA SER A 256 -22.51 -33.82 22.52
C SER A 256 -22.04 -32.91 21.40
N GLN A 257 -21.17 -31.94 21.71
CA GLN A 257 -20.61 -31.00 20.75
C GLN A 257 -19.80 -31.71 19.66
N LEU A 258 -18.99 -32.72 20.02
CA LEU A 258 -18.19 -33.45 19.04
C LEU A 258 -19.03 -34.36 18.14
N ARG A 259 -20.09 -34.97 18.68
CA ARG A 259 -21.03 -35.76 17.88
C ARG A 259 -21.77 -34.87 16.88
N PHE A 260 -22.20 -33.69 17.32
CA PHE A 260 -22.84 -32.71 16.46
C PHE A 260 -21.91 -32.23 15.33
N ILE A 261 -20.66 -31.90 15.66
CA ILE A 261 -19.64 -31.52 14.65
C ILE A 261 -19.50 -32.62 13.60
N LYS A 262 -19.36 -33.88 14.04
CA LYS A 262 -19.19 -35.01 13.12
C LYS A 262 -20.41 -35.14 12.19
N ASP A 263 -21.62 -35.13 12.75
CA ASP A 263 -22.86 -35.21 11.97
C ASP A 263 -23.01 -34.05 10.97
N LEU A 264 -22.76 -32.81 11.42
CA LEU A 264 -22.84 -31.62 10.56
C LEU A 264 -21.89 -31.74 9.37
N PHE A 265 -20.65 -32.16 9.61
CA PHE A 265 -19.67 -32.33 8.55
C PHE A 265 -19.96 -33.55 7.66
N ASP A 266 -20.52 -34.63 8.20
CA ASP A 266 -20.93 -35.79 7.40
C ASP A 266 -22.09 -35.40 6.46
N ARG A 267 -23.07 -34.61 6.93
CA ARG A 267 -24.14 -34.04 6.08
C ARG A 267 -23.59 -33.10 5.02
N PHE A 268 -22.73 -32.15 5.42
CA PHE A 268 -22.16 -31.17 4.49
C PHE A 268 -21.21 -31.84 3.47
N SER A 269 -20.47 -32.87 3.89
CA SER A 269 -19.60 -33.69 3.04
C SER A 269 -20.40 -34.39 1.95
N LYS A 270 -21.56 -34.98 2.30
CA LYS A 270 -22.47 -35.63 1.34
C LYS A 270 -23.05 -34.64 0.33
N ALA A 271 -23.39 -33.43 0.76
CA ALA A 271 -24.00 -32.41 -0.11
C ALA A 271 -22.98 -31.72 -1.04
N LEU A 272 -21.90 -31.19 -0.47
CA LEU A 272 -20.90 -30.41 -1.24
C LEU A 272 -19.86 -31.30 -1.93
N GLY A 273 -19.67 -32.54 -1.49
CA GLY A 273 -18.66 -33.47 -1.99
C GLY A 273 -17.29 -33.38 -1.27
N LEU A 274 -17.14 -32.52 -0.27
CA LEU A 274 -15.87 -32.33 0.45
C LEU A 274 -15.61 -33.45 1.46
N LYS A 275 -14.37 -33.95 1.56
CA LYS A 275 -13.97 -34.92 2.59
C LYS A 275 -12.94 -34.32 3.53
N ILE A 276 -13.06 -34.62 4.83
CA ILE A 276 -12.06 -34.21 5.82
C ILE A 276 -10.84 -35.13 5.72
N ASN A 277 -9.65 -34.56 5.58
CA ASN A 277 -8.40 -35.28 5.70
C ASN A 277 -8.08 -35.54 7.18
N LEU A 278 -8.48 -36.69 7.71
CA LEU A 278 -8.25 -37.03 9.13
C LEU A 278 -6.75 -37.12 9.48
N SER A 279 -5.89 -37.46 8.52
CA SER A 279 -4.44 -37.58 8.73
C SER A 279 -3.74 -36.23 8.95
N LYS A 280 -4.27 -35.16 8.34
CA LYS A 280 -3.75 -33.79 8.41
C LYS A 280 -4.52 -32.90 9.40
N SER A 281 -5.78 -33.23 9.66
CA SER A 281 -6.61 -32.54 10.64
C SER A 281 -6.07 -32.73 12.07
N ARG A 282 -6.26 -31.73 12.93
CA ARG A 282 -5.71 -31.69 14.28
C ARG A 282 -6.70 -31.07 15.27
N ALA A 283 -6.75 -31.61 16.50
CA ALA A 283 -7.58 -31.09 17.58
C ALA A 283 -6.72 -30.62 18.76
N PHE A 284 -6.84 -29.36 19.14
CA PHE A 284 -6.15 -28.76 20.30
C PHE A 284 -7.12 -28.60 21.47
N TYR A 285 -6.82 -29.27 22.59
CA TYR A 285 -7.62 -29.23 23.81
C TYR A 285 -6.95 -28.37 24.88
N SER A 286 -7.74 -27.64 25.69
CA SER A 286 -7.24 -26.85 26.81
C SER A 286 -8.16 -26.94 28.02
N GLY A 287 -7.59 -27.16 29.21
CA GLY A 287 -8.36 -27.34 30.45
C GLY A 287 -9.20 -28.62 30.46
N VAL A 288 -8.73 -29.69 29.79
CA VAL A 288 -9.41 -30.98 29.67
C VAL A 288 -8.48 -32.10 30.17
N PRO A 289 -8.94 -33.00 31.08
CA PRO A 289 -8.16 -34.14 31.53
C PRO A 289 -7.81 -35.10 30.39
N HIS A 290 -6.65 -35.77 30.48
CA HIS A 290 -6.14 -36.64 29.41
C HIS A 290 -7.11 -37.77 29.03
N GLN A 291 -7.74 -38.42 30.01
CA GLN A 291 -8.73 -39.47 29.76
C GLN A 291 -9.92 -38.97 28.92
N LYS A 292 -10.38 -37.75 29.21
CA LYS A 292 -11.47 -37.12 28.44
C LYS A 292 -11.02 -36.74 27.03
N ILE A 293 -9.75 -36.37 26.84
CA ILE A 293 -9.19 -36.11 25.50
C ILE A 293 -9.22 -37.39 24.66
N ILE A 294 -8.85 -38.54 25.21
CA ILE A 294 -8.89 -39.83 24.50
C ILE A 294 -10.32 -40.14 24.04
N ASN A 295 -11.30 -40.01 24.94
CA ASN A 295 -12.72 -40.23 24.61
C ASN A 295 -13.25 -39.24 23.54
N LEU A 296 -12.86 -37.97 23.62
CA LEU A 296 -13.25 -36.97 22.62
C LEU A 296 -12.56 -37.22 21.26
N THR A 297 -11.32 -37.68 21.29
CA THR A 297 -10.55 -38.04 20.09
C THR A 297 -11.17 -39.24 19.38
N SER A 298 -11.65 -40.25 20.12
CA SER A 298 -12.33 -41.42 19.53
C SER A 298 -13.67 -41.07 18.89
N ILE A 299 -14.44 -40.13 19.47
CA ILE A 299 -15.70 -39.65 18.87
C ILE A 299 -15.45 -38.93 17.54
N SER A 300 -14.49 -37.99 17.52
CA SER A 300 -14.23 -37.17 16.33
C SER A 300 -13.39 -37.86 15.26
N GLY A 301 -12.54 -38.82 15.64
CA GLY A 301 -11.52 -39.42 14.76
C GLY A 301 -10.34 -38.50 14.43
N ILE A 302 -10.29 -37.28 15.00
CA ILE A 302 -9.26 -36.28 14.70
C ILE A 302 -8.15 -36.34 15.75
N ARG A 303 -6.90 -36.52 15.30
CA ARG A 303 -5.73 -36.63 16.18
C ARG A 303 -5.57 -35.41 17.09
N SER A 304 -5.44 -35.66 18.39
CA SER A 304 -5.14 -34.62 19.37
C SER A 304 -3.71 -34.09 19.21
N THR A 305 -3.50 -32.82 19.53
CA THR A 305 -2.20 -32.15 19.46
C THR A 305 -2.02 -31.15 20.60
N THR A 306 -0.76 -30.94 21.00
CA THR A 306 -0.39 -29.86 21.92
C THR A 306 -0.18 -28.51 21.22
N SER A 307 -0.18 -28.51 19.87
CA SER A 307 0.03 -27.32 19.04
C SER A 307 -0.73 -27.38 17.73
N LEU A 308 -1.35 -26.26 17.36
CA LEU A 308 -1.91 -26.06 16.01
C LEU A 308 -0.82 -25.77 14.95
N GLY A 309 0.44 -25.62 15.35
CA GLY A 309 1.57 -25.41 14.43
C GLY A 309 1.48 -24.08 13.69
N LYS A 310 1.58 -24.11 12.36
CA LYS A 310 1.39 -22.95 11.49
C LYS A 310 -0.03 -22.89 10.94
N TYR A 311 -0.62 -21.70 10.88
CA TYR A 311 -1.90 -21.42 10.23
C TYR A 311 -1.72 -20.21 9.29
N LEU A 312 -2.08 -20.36 8.00
CA LEU A 312 -1.89 -19.32 6.97
C LEU A 312 -0.46 -18.74 6.92
N GLY A 313 0.55 -19.55 7.26
CA GLY A 313 1.95 -19.15 7.32
C GLY A 313 2.41 -18.53 8.65
N PHE A 314 1.50 -18.28 9.60
CA PHE A 314 1.80 -17.73 10.92
C PHE A 314 2.02 -18.84 11.96
N PRO A 315 3.11 -18.81 12.75
CA PRO A 315 3.28 -19.74 13.86
C PRO A 315 2.30 -19.39 15.00
N ILE A 316 1.51 -20.38 15.44
CA ILE A 316 0.59 -20.20 16.56
C ILE A 316 1.35 -20.37 17.88
N LEU A 317 1.58 -19.26 18.56
CA LEU A 317 2.48 -19.19 19.73
C LEU A 317 1.91 -19.95 20.92
N LYS A 318 2.81 -20.64 21.64
CA LYS A 318 2.49 -21.42 22.85
C LYS A 318 2.45 -20.59 24.15
N GLY A 319 2.92 -19.35 24.09
CA GLY A 319 3.07 -18.46 25.24
C GLY A 319 3.85 -17.21 24.84
N ARG A 320 4.78 -16.76 25.69
CA ARG A 320 5.68 -15.65 25.33
C ARG A 320 6.48 -16.00 24.06
N PRO A 321 6.54 -15.10 23.06
CA PRO A 321 7.28 -15.36 21.83
C PRO A 321 8.76 -15.62 22.13
N LYS A 322 9.33 -16.68 21.54
CA LYS A 322 10.75 -17.03 21.65
C LYS A 322 11.47 -16.81 20.33
N ARG A 323 12.80 -16.64 20.37
CA ARG A 323 13.64 -16.53 19.17
C ARG A 323 13.47 -17.74 18.23
N SER A 324 13.31 -18.94 18.80
CA SER A 324 13.07 -20.18 18.06
C SER A 324 11.84 -20.12 17.15
N ASP A 325 10.78 -19.42 17.58
CA ASP A 325 9.50 -19.36 16.86
C ASP A 325 9.64 -18.61 15.51
N PHE A 326 10.68 -17.79 15.37
CA PHE A 326 10.92 -16.94 14.19
C PHE A 326 12.16 -17.32 13.38
N LEU A 327 12.88 -18.39 13.75
CA LEU A 327 14.08 -18.83 13.02
C LEU A 327 13.81 -19.12 11.54
N PHE A 328 12.62 -19.64 11.22
CA PHE A 328 12.21 -19.92 9.84
C PHE A 328 12.21 -18.65 8.94
N ILE A 329 12.00 -17.46 9.52
CA ILE A 329 12.07 -16.19 8.78
C ILE A 329 13.52 -15.89 8.40
N ILE A 330 14.43 -16.06 9.35
CA ILE A 330 15.88 -15.86 9.14
C ILE A 330 16.38 -16.85 8.09
N GLU A 331 15.95 -18.11 8.16
CA GLU A 331 16.31 -19.14 7.18
C GLU A 331 15.77 -18.81 5.78
N LYS A 332 14.51 -18.39 5.67
CA LYS A 332 13.94 -17.93 4.38
C LYS A 332 14.69 -16.74 3.80
N MET A 333 15.13 -15.79 4.64
CA MET A 333 15.98 -14.68 4.21
C MET A 333 17.36 -15.18 3.75
N ARG A 334 18.00 -16.08 4.51
CA ARG A 334 19.29 -16.68 4.14
C ARG A 334 19.21 -17.43 2.81
N ASN A 335 18.17 -18.24 2.59
CA ASN A 335 17.98 -18.99 1.35
C ASN A 335 17.80 -18.05 0.15
N ARG A 336 16.98 -16.99 0.31
CA ARG A 336 16.84 -15.94 -0.72
C ARG A 336 18.16 -15.25 -1.03
N LEU A 337 18.93 -14.90 0.00
CA LEU A 337 20.25 -14.29 -0.17
C LEU A 337 21.28 -15.27 -0.77
N ALA A 338 21.20 -16.57 -0.46
CA ALA A 338 22.07 -17.59 -1.04
C ALA A 338 21.85 -17.72 -2.56
N THR A 339 20.59 -17.69 -3.03
CA THR A 339 20.30 -17.62 -4.47
C THR A 339 20.88 -16.38 -5.15
N TRP A 340 20.98 -15.25 -4.43
CA TRP A 340 21.61 -14.03 -4.95
C TRP A 340 23.15 -14.15 -4.97
N LYS A 341 23.75 -14.78 -3.95
CA LYS A 341 25.19 -15.07 -3.92
C LYS A 341 25.64 -15.90 -5.12
N ASN A 342 24.85 -16.89 -5.52
CA ASN A 342 25.17 -17.76 -6.66
C ASN A 342 24.96 -17.11 -8.03
N LYS A 343 24.14 -16.04 -8.12
CA LYS A 343 23.79 -15.39 -9.39
C LYS A 343 24.59 -14.12 -9.70
N LEU A 344 25.21 -13.47 -8.71
CA LEU A 344 25.74 -12.10 -8.86
C LEU A 344 27.11 -11.83 -8.22
N LEU A 345 27.74 -12.77 -7.52
CA LEU A 345 29.00 -12.52 -6.82
C LEU A 345 30.13 -13.47 -7.26
N ASN A 346 31.27 -12.88 -7.61
CA ASN A 346 32.55 -13.53 -7.88
C ASN A 346 33.01 -14.28 -6.61
N LYS A 347 33.82 -15.33 -6.77
CA LYS A 347 34.31 -16.24 -5.70
C LYS A 347 34.82 -15.55 -4.41
N ALA A 348 35.28 -14.29 -4.46
CA ALA A 348 35.77 -13.54 -3.29
C ALA A 348 34.68 -13.17 -2.25
N GLY A 349 33.39 -13.18 -2.62
CA GLY A 349 32.27 -12.89 -1.71
C GLY A 349 31.76 -14.08 -0.89
N THR A 350 32.42 -15.24 -0.98
CA THR A 350 31.91 -16.52 -0.46
C THR A 350 32.30 -16.82 1.00
N ASN A 351 33.34 -16.17 1.54
CA ASN A 351 33.77 -16.40 2.91
C ASN A 351 32.81 -15.79 3.95
N ARG A 352 32.45 -16.57 4.98
CA ARG A 352 31.43 -16.25 6.00
C ARG A 352 31.78 -15.07 6.92
N ARG A 353 33.00 -14.52 6.81
CA ARG A 353 33.49 -13.34 7.54
C ARG A 353 33.97 -12.27 6.56
N GLY A 354 33.04 -11.73 5.75
CA GLY A 354 33.33 -10.56 4.92
C GLY A 354 33.47 -9.30 5.77
N VAL A 355 34.38 -8.40 5.40
CA VAL A 355 34.58 -7.12 6.08
C VAL A 355 33.35 -6.23 5.88
N HIS A 356 32.79 -5.69 6.97
CA HIS A 356 31.69 -4.72 6.89
C HIS A 356 32.20 -3.36 6.43
N LEU A 357 32.05 -3.03 5.14
CA LEU A 357 32.60 -1.79 4.56
C LEU A 357 31.94 -0.54 5.15
N VAL A 358 30.61 -0.49 5.18
CA VAL A 358 29.81 0.65 5.67
C VAL A 358 29.01 0.24 6.91
N GLY A 359 28.91 1.14 7.90
CA GLY A 359 28.14 0.92 9.11
C GLY A 359 26.63 0.79 8.87
N TRP A 360 25.96 -0.05 9.68
CA TRP A 360 24.52 -0.36 9.52
C TRP A 360 23.61 0.87 9.57
N LYS A 361 23.91 1.85 10.43
CA LYS A 361 23.13 3.10 10.54
C LYS A 361 23.05 3.83 9.20
N LYS A 362 24.17 3.93 8.48
CA LYS A 362 24.25 4.61 7.16
C LYS A 362 23.53 3.80 6.09
N ILE A 363 23.74 2.48 6.06
CA ILE A 363 23.05 1.56 5.13
C ILE A 363 21.52 1.65 5.28
N ALA A 364 21.04 1.80 6.51
CA ALA A 364 19.62 1.80 6.82
C ALA A 364 18.88 3.11 6.52
N MET A 365 19.61 4.17 6.19
CA MET A 365 19.03 5.45 5.78
C MET A 365 18.30 5.34 4.43
N PRO A 366 17.35 6.26 4.15
CA PRO A 366 16.77 6.41 2.84
C PRO A 366 17.83 6.64 1.75
N ARG A 367 17.55 6.17 0.54
CA ARG A 367 18.47 6.32 -0.60
C ARG A 367 18.80 7.79 -0.89
N HIS A 368 17.83 8.68 -0.79
CA HIS A 368 18.05 10.12 -1.05
C HIS A 368 18.91 10.81 0.02
N LEU A 369 19.06 10.22 1.22
CA LEU A 369 19.97 10.70 2.27
C LEU A 369 21.31 9.93 2.29
N GLY A 370 21.60 9.13 1.26
CA GLY A 370 22.87 8.41 1.14
C GLY A 370 22.89 7.01 1.76
N GLY A 371 21.75 6.43 2.13
CA GLY A 371 21.68 5.02 2.49
C GLY A 371 21.37 4.10 1.30
N LEU A 372 21.25 2.79 1.56
CA LEU A 372 20.82 1.81 0.55
C LEU A 372 19.30 1.58 0.57
N GLY A 373 18.60 2.18 1.54
CA GLY A 373 17.17 1.98 1.78
C GLY A 373 16.85 0.62 2.41
N ILE A 374 17.82 -0.02 3.06
CA ILE A 374 17.58 -1.27 3.80
C ILE A 374 16.91 -0.94 5.12
N LYS A 375 15.66 -1.35 5.29
CA LYS A 375 14.92 -0.99 6.50
C LYS A 375 15.43 -1.75 7.71
N SER A 376 15.60 -1.03 8.83
CA SER A 376 15.84 -1.70 10.10
C SER A 376 14.62 -2.50 10.52
N ALA A 377 14.83 -3.75 10.95
CA ALA A 377 13.76 -4.72 11.14
C ALA A 377 12.80 -4.33 12.27
N ARG A 378 13.30 -3.67 13.33
CA ARG A 378 12.50 -3.24 14.48
C ARG A 378 11.49 -2.17 14.08
N GLU A 379 11.98 -1.10 13.46
CA GLU A 379 11.20 0.04 12.98
C GLU A 379 10.24 -0.40 11.88
N ALA A 380 10.71 -1.23 10.94
CA ALA A 380 9.84 -1.81 9.92
C ALA A 380 8.69 -2.64 10.52
N ASN A 381 8.98 -3.44 11.56
CA ASN A 381 7.94 -4.21 12.26
C ASN A 381 6.96 -3.29 13.00
N THR A 382 7.44 -2.24 13.69
CA THR A 382 6.57 -1.23 14.31
C THR A 382 5.64 -0.59 13.28
N CYS A 383 6.14 -0.21 12.10
CA CYS A 383 5.32 0.36 11.05
C CYS A 383 4.33 -0.64 10.42
N LEU A 384 4.71 -1.92 10.34
CA LEU A 384 3.79 -2.96 9.88
C LEU A 384 2.65 -3.19 10.90
N LEU A 385 2.97 -3.21 12.20
CA LEU A 385 1.98 -3.22 13.27
C LEU A 385 1.13 -1.95 13.29
N GLY A 386 1.69 -0.81 12.86
CA GLY A 386 0.95 0.44 12.67
C GLY A 386 -0.25 0.31 11.73
N LYS A 387 -0.22 -0.63 10.77
CA LYS A 387 -1.42 -0.94 9.97
C LYS A 387 -2.53 -1.54 10.84
N LEU A 388 -2.21 -2.42 11.78
CA LEU A 388 -3.21 -2.97 12.71
C LEU A 388 -3.74 -1.87 13.64
N VAL A 389 -2.89 -0.93 14.06
CA VAL A 389 -3.33 0.24 14.83
C VAL A 389 -4.33 1.09 14.02
N TRP A 390 -4.03 1.35 12.74
CA TRP A 390 -4.93 2.06 11.84
C TRP A 390 -6.29 1.36 11.70
N GLU A 391 -6.28 0.04 11.50
CA GLU A 391 -7.50 -0.77 11.39
C GLU A 391 -8.30 -0.79 12.69
N LEU A 392 -7.62 -0.78 13.84
CA LEU A 392 -8.25 -0.74 15.15
C LEU A 392 -9.07 0.55 15.35
N PHE A 393 -8.57 1.70 14.88
CA PHE A 393 -9.29 2.98 14.96
C PHE A 393 -10.51 3.04 14.04
N HIS A 394 -10.40 2.54 12.81
CA HIS A 394 -11.36 2.84 11.75
C HIS A 394 -12.30 1.70 11.39
N ASN A 395 -11.88 0.44 11.60
CA ASN A 395 -12.60 -0.73 11.09
C ASN A 395 -13.22 -1.55 12.23
N LYS A 396 -14.06 -0.90 13.03
CA LYS A 396 -14.77 -1.48 14.18
C LYS A 396 -15.63 -2.70 13.81
N HIS A 397 -16.08 -2.79 12.57
CA HIS A 397 -16.88 -3.91 12.04
C HIS A 397 -16.07 -5.22 11.87
N LYS A 398 -14.73 -5.16 11.82
CA LYS A 398 -13.91 -6.36 11.67
C LYS A 398 -13.97 -7.23 12.91
N LEU A 399 -14.14 -8.54 12.72
CA LEU A 399 -14.26 -9.52 13.80
C LEU A 399 -13.11 -9.45 14.82
N TRP A 400 -11.86 -9.29 14.36
CA TRP A 400 -10.71 -9.23 15.27
C TRP A 400 -10.65 -7.91 16.05
N VAL A 401 -11.12 -6.80 15.45
CA VAL A 401 -11.17 -5.49 16.10
C VAL A 401 -12.24 -5.50 17.18
N SER A 402 -13.46 -5.95 16.86
CA SER A 402 -14.55 -6.06 17.83
C SER A 402 -14.21 -7.00 18.97
N LEU A 403 -13.56 -8.14 18.68
CA LEU A 403 -13.14 -9.11 19.68
C LEU A 403 -12.06 -8.57 20.62
N LEU A 404 -11.03 -7.88 20.10
CA LEU A 404 -9.98 -7.30 20.92
C LEU A 404 -10.50 -6.11 21.74
N ALA A 405 -11.31 -5.24 21.13
CA ALA A 405 -11.96 -4.15 21.84
C ALA A 405 -12.83 -4.68 23.00
N ALA A 406 -13.74 -5.61 22.73
CA ALA A 406 -14.59 -6.20 23.76
C ALA A 406 -13.81 -6.90 24.90
N LYS A 407 -12.57 -7.35 24.64
CA LYS A 407 -11.72 -8.01 25.63
C LYS A 407 -10.86 -7.04 26.44
N TYR A 408 -10.30 -6.02 25.79
CA TYR A 408 -9.22 -5.21 26.36
C TYR A 408 -9.60 -3.76 26.61
N THR A 409 -10.65 -3.24 25.98
CA THR A 409 -11.13 -1.87 26.20
C THR A 409 -12.42 -1.89 27.01
N ALA A 410 -12.38 -1.32 28.21
CA ALA A 410 -13.56 -1.08 29.03
C ALA A 410 -14.29 0.19 28.53
N GLY A 411 -14.79 0.16 27.29
CA GLY A 411 -15.46 1.30 26.64
C GLY A 411 -14.85 1.70 25.29
N PRO A 412 -15.34 2.80 24.68
CA PRO A 412 -15.06 3.16 23.28
C PRO A 412 -13.63 3.70 23.01
N ASN A 413 -12.84 4.01 24.04
CA ASN A 413 -11.57 4.71 23.89
C ASN A 413 -10.36 3.78 23.74
N LEU A 414 -10.17 3.27 22.52
CA LEU A 414 -9.00 2.51 22.06
C LEU A 414 -7.65 3.22 22.32
N LEU A 415 -7.66 4.55 22.40
CA LEU A 415 -6.47 5.37 22.69
C LEU A 415 -5.91 5.14 24.09
N ASN A 416 -6.78 4.89 25.08
CA ASN A 416 -6.37 4.71 26.48
C ASN A 416 -6.07 3.25 26.82
N ALA A 417 -6.15 2.35 25.83
CA ALA A 417 -5.78 0.96 25.98
C ALA A 417 -4.34 0.80 26.49
N SER A 418 -4.19 0.09 27.61
CA SER A 418 -2.92 -0.21 28.26
C SER A 418 -2.59 -1.70 28.23
N ILE A 419 -1.33 -2.03 28.55
CA ILE A 419 -0.87 -3.41 28.65
C ILE A 419 -1.02 -3.87 30.10
N THR A 420 -1.73 -4.97 30.29
CA THR A 420 -1.93 -5.62 31.59
C THR A 420 -1.22 -6.98 31.64
N SER A 421 -1.05 -7.56 32.83
CA SER A 421 -0.46 -8.90 33.00
C SER A 421 -1.26 -10.02 32.31
N SER A 422 -2.55 -9.80 32.06
CA SER A 422 -3.47 -10.71 31.35
C SER A 422 -3.40 -10.58 29.81
N SER A 423 -2.77 -9.51 29.30
CA SER A 423 -2.65 -9.20 27.87
C SER A 423 -2.00 -10.31 27.05
N SER A 424 -2.47 -10.46 25.81
CA SER A 424 -1.87 -11.39 24.84
C SER A 424 -0.62 -10.77 24.22
N PRO A 425 0.33 -11.59 23.71
CA PRO A 425 1.50 -11.06 23.01
C PRO A 425 1.15 -10.20 21.79
N ILE A 426 0.06 -10.51 21.08
CA ILE A 426 -0.42 -9.70 19.95
C ILE A 426 -0.89 -8.34 20.45
N TRP A 427 -1.79 -8.31 21.43
CA TRP A 427 -2.28 -7.05 22.01
C TRP A 427 -1.14 -6.18 22.50
N SER A 428 -0.20 -6.76 23.26
CA SER A 428 0.98 -6.04 23.73
C SER A 428 1.83 -5.48 22.59
N SER A 429 1.94 -6.18 21.46
CA SER A 429 2.68 -5.69 20.29
C SER A 429 1.96 -4.54 19.59
N ILE A 430 0.64 -4.63 19.43
CA ILE A 430 -0.20 -3.56 18.86
C ILE A 430 -0.11 -2.30 19.74
N ILE A 431 -0.26 -2.43 21.06
CA ILE A 431 -0.20 -1.27 21.96
C ILE A 431 1.19 -0.64 22.00
N ARG A 432 2.27 -1.43 21.96
CA ARG A 432 3.64 -0.88 21.82
C ARG A 432 3.81 -0.10 20.54
N ALA A 433 3.29 -0.60 19.41
CA ALA A 433 3.34 0.12 18.14
C ALA A 433 2.47 1.39 18.17
N LYS A 434 1.27 1.33 18.77
CA LYS A 434 0.40 2.48 19.01
C LYS A 434 1.14 3.56 19.78
N ASN A 435 1.74 3.24 20.93
CA ASN A 435 2.44 4.22 21.76
C ASN A 435 3.60 4.91 21.03
N VAL A 436 4.25 4.23 20.09
CA VAL A 436 5.33 4.81 19.28
C VAL A 436 4.79 5.69 18.15
N LEU A 437 3.65 5.33 17.56
CA LEU A 437 3.12 5.99 16.37
C LEU A 437 2.07 7.06 16.68
N ILE A 438 1.49 7.08 17.89
CA ILE A 438 0.30 7.86 18.20
C ILE A 438 0.51 9.36 18.02
N SER A 439 1.69 9.89 18.33
CA SER A 439 2.03 11.30 18.12
C SER A 439 2.11 11.70 16.63
N GLY A 440 2.12 10.73 15.72
CA GLY A 440 2.02 10.97 14.27
C GLY A 440 0.59 10.93 13.74
N TYR A 441 -0.40 10.58 14.57
CA TYR A 441 -1.82 10.69 14.22
C TYR A 441 -2.33 12.07 14.61
N SER A 442 -3.32 12.56 13.85
CA SER A 442 -3.99 13.82 14.12
C SER A 442 -5.50 13.62 14.04
N TRP A 443 -6.26 14.27 14.91
CA TRP A 443 -7.71 14.29 14.82
C TRP A 443 -8.14 15.28 13.74
N ARG A 444 -9.01 14.87 12.82
CA ARG A 444 -9.56 15.73 11.79
C ARG A 444 -11.04 16.02 12.09
N PRO A 445 -11.44 17.29 12.23
CA PRO A 445 -12.85 17.66 12.38
C PRO A 445 -13.65 17.31 11.13
N GLY A 446 -14.80 16.68 11.31
CA GLY A 446 -15.86 16.45 10.34
C GLY A 446 -17.14 17.12 10.83
N SER A 447 -18.11 16.34 11.32
CA SER A 447 -19.36 16.83 11.89
C SER A 447 -19.17 17.49 13.26
N GLY A 448 -18.03 17.28 13.92
CA GLY A 448 -17.75 17.78 15.28
C GLY A 448 -18.60 17.13 16.38
N SER A 449 -19.30 16.03 16.04
CA SER A 449 -20.12 15.21 16.94
C SER A 449 -19.33 14.45 18.01
N SER A 450 -17.99 14.44 17.91
CA SER A 450 -17.11 13.86 18.92
C SER A 450 -17.30 14.53 20.28
N SER A 451 -17.18 13.76 21.36
CA SER A 451 -17.25 14.30 22.71
C SER A 451 -16.12 15.31 22.97
N PHE A 452 -16.49 16.48 23.50
CA PHE A 452 -15.55 17.53 23.88
C PHE A 452 -14.57 17.08 24.98
N TRP A 453 -15.03 16.31 25.97
CA TRP A 453 -14.19 15.91 27.11
C TRP A 453 -13.39 14.63 26.89
N PHE A 454 -13.97 13.64 26.22
CA PHE A 454 -13.42 12.28 26.19
C PHE A 454 -12.65 11.96 24.91
N THR A 455 -12.73 12.80 23.88
CA THR A 455 -12.02 12.60 22.61
C THR A 455 -10.67 13.32 22.61
N HIS A 456 -9.65 12.71 22.00
CA HIS A 456 -8.34 13.33 21.81
C HIS A 456 -8.38 14.24 20.56
N TRP A 457 -9.10 15.35 20.64
CA TRP A 457 -9.22 16.33 19.55
C TRP A 457 -8.29 17.54 19.72
N SER A 458 -7.81 17.79 20.95
CA SER A 458 -6.86 18.87 21.27
C SER A 458 -5.42 18.37 21.39
N GLU A 459 -4.46 19.29 21.34
CA GLU A 459 -3.04 19.00 21.56
C GLU A 459 -2.71 18.51 22.99
N PHE A 460 -3.59 18.81 23.96
CA PHE A 460 -3.47 18.35 25.35
C PHE A 460 -4.05 16.95 25.57
N GLY A 461 -4.61 16.33 24.53
CA GLY A 461 -5.32 15.07 24.60
C GLY A 461 -6.76 15.19 25.12
N PRO A 462 -7.32 14.14 25.75
CA PRO A 462 -8.67 14.19 26.32
C PRO A 462 -8.70 15.18 27.48
N LEU A 463 -9.53 16.22 27.36
CA LEU A 463 -9.60 17.30 28.34
C LEU A 463 -10.06 16.81 29.72
N CYS A 464 -10.79 15.69 29.78
CA CYS A 464 -11.19 15.04 31.03
C CYS A 464 -9.99 14.66 31.92
N SER A 465 -8.78 14.54 31.36
CA SER A 465 -7.56 14.21 32.11
C SER A 465 -6.92 15.43 32.79
N LEU A 466 -7.34 16.63 32.43
CA LEU A 466 -6.80 17.90 32.91
C LEU A 466 -7.65 18.52 34.03
N VAL A 467 -8.85 17.99 34.25
CA VAL A 467 -9.81 18.46 35.25
C VAL A 467 -10.13 17.34 36.24
N PRO A 468 -10.32 17.66 37.53
CA PRO A 468 -10.61 16.64 38.54
C PRO A 468 -12.04 16.07 38.42
N ILE A 469 -13.01 16.90 38.03
CA ILE A 469 -14.43 16.56 37.90
C ILE A 469 -14.98 17.32 36.70
N ILE A 470 -15.88 16.68 35.94
CA ILE A 470 -16.66 17.31 34.87
C ILE A 470 -18.08 17.52 35.38
N ASP A 471 -18.61 18.72 35.20
CA ASP A 471 -19.99 19.06 35.55
C ASP A 471 -20.99 18.24 34.69
N ILE A 472 -22.13 17.86 35.29
CA ILE A 472 -23.15 17.05 34.62
C ILE A 472 -23.71 17.72 33.36
N HIS A 473 -23.78 19.06 33.34
CA HIS A 473 -24.26 19.83 32.18
C HIS A 473 -23.29 19.76 30.99
N ASP A 474 -21.99 19.53 31.27
CA ASP A 474 -20.95 19.53 30.25
C ASP A 474 -20.68 18.12 29.68
N LEU A 475 -21.15 17.05 30.32
CA LEU A 475 -20.82 15.65 29.97
C LEU A 475 -21.17 15.27 28.53
N HIS A 476 -22.25 15.84 27.99
CA HIS A 476 -22.78 15.52 26.66
C HIS A 476 -22.36 16.52 25.58
N LEU A 477 -21.58 17.56 25.93
CA LEU A 477 -21.13 18.55 24.97
C LEU A 477 -20.22 17.93 23.89
N THR A 478 -20.50 18.29 22.65
CA THR A 478 -19.67 17.92 21.50
C THR A 478 -18.66 19.02 21.18
N VAL A 479 -17.66 18.68 20.36
CA VAL A 479 -16.66 19.64 19.90
C VAL A 479 -17.31 20.78 19.10
N LYS A 480 -18.33 20.48 18.27
CA LYS A 480 -19.08 21.48 17.50
C LYS A 480 -19.82 22.46 18.40
N ASP A 481 -20.46 21.97 19.47
CA ASP A 481 -21.25 22.80 20.40
C ASP A 481 -20.42 23.89 21.07
N VAL A 482 -19.17 23.58 21.42
CA VAL A 482 -18.28 24.52 22.11
C VAL A 482 -17.55 25.44 21.11
N ILE A 483 -17.06 24.90 20.00
CA ILE A 483 -16.19 25.66 19.07
C ILE A 483 -16.96 26.56 18.10
N SER A 484 -18.21 26.24 17.79
CA SER A 484 -19.00 27.02 16.81
C SER A 484 -19.51 28.36 17.36
N ASN A 485 -19.50 28.55 18.69
CA ASN A 485 -20.05 29.74 19.32
C ASN A 485 -18.98 30.83 19.50
N ASN A 486 -19.35 32.10 19.35
CA ASN A 486 -18.42 33.24 19.49
C ASN A 486 -17.90 33.45 20.92
N GLN A 487 -18.46 32.77 21.93
CA GLN A 487 -18.04 32.82 23.34
C GLN A 487 -17.69 31.42 23.88
N ARG A 488 -16.72 30.77 23.22
CA ARG A 488 -16.38 29.33 23.35
C ARG A 488 -16.12 28.85 24.77
N SER A 489 -15.38 29.62 25.58
CA SER A 489 -14.97 29.20 26.93
C SER A 489 -15.91 29.61 28.06
N LEU A 490 -16.85 30.53 27.82
CA LEU A 490 -17.77 31.04 28.84
C LEU A 490 -19.01 30.16 29.03
N MET A 491 -19.18 29.15 28.16
CA MET A 491 -20.32 28.22 28.20
C MET A 491 -20.09 26.98 29.08
N LEU A 492 -18.86 26.73 29.51
CA LEU A 492 -18.52 25.54 30.29
C LEU A 492 -18.74 25.81 31.78
N TYR A 493 -19.48 24.92 32.43
CA TYR A 493 -19.62 24.93 33.89
C TYR A 493 -18.35 24.41 34.58
N THR A 494 -17.60 23.56 33.89
CA THR A 494 -16.33 22.98 34.34
C THR A 494 -15.18 23.95 34.05
N PRO A 495 -14.43 24.40 35.06
CA PRO A 495 -13.31 25.32 34.85
C PRO A 495 -12.15 24.63 34.12
N LEU A 496 -11.67 25.24 33.04
CA LEU A 496 -10.50 24.79 32.29
C LEU A 496 -9.25 25.61 32.66
N PRO A 497 -8.04 25.01 32.61
CA PRO A 497 -6.80 25.75 32.74
C PRO A 497 -6.67 26.85 31.68
N GLN A 498 -6.12 28.01 32.06
CA GLN A 498 -6.05 29.20 31.19
C GLN A 498 -5.40 28.91 29.83
N ALA A 499 -4.28 28.17 29.81
CA ALA A 499 -3.59 27.82 28.57
C ALA A 499 -4.47 26.99 27.60
N VAL A 500 -5.35 26.14 28.14
CA VAL A 500 -6.31 25.35 27.34
C VAL A 500 -7.41 26.27 26.81
N THR A 501 -7.94 27.15 27.66
CA THR A 501 -8.94 28.15 27.29
C THR A 501 -8.46 29.06 26.15
N ASP A 502 -7.23 29.57 26.23
CA ASP A 502 -6.63 30.43 25.20
C ASP A 502 -6.47 29.66 23.87
N CYS A 503 -6.04 28.40 23.94
CA CYS A 503 -5.95 27.52 22.77
C CYS A 503 -7.34 27.28 22.15
N ILE A 504 -8.35 26.95 22.94
CA ILE A 504 -9.73 26.73 22.45
C ILE A 504 -10.30 27.98 21.78
N ASN A 505 -10.03 29.17 22.35
CA ASN A 505 -10.51 30.43 21.80
C ASN A 505 -9.85 30.76 20.44
N THR A 506 -8.63 30.29 20.19
CA THR A 506 -7.91 30.53 18.91
C THR A 506 -8.16 29.48 17.84
N ILE A 507 -8.64 28.28 18.19
CA ILE A 507 -8.92 27.20 17.23
C ILE A 507 -10.04 27.59 16.26
N ASN A 508 -9.80 27.47 14.96
CA ASN A 508 -10.86 27.65 13.95
C ASN A 508 -11.04 26.36 13.14
N PHE A 509 -12.07 25.58 13.49
CA PHE A 509 -12.40 24.35 12.77
C PHE A 509 -13.53 24.58 11.78
N ARG A 510 -13.41 23.91 10.63
CA ARG A 510 -14.47 23.81 9.64
C ARG A 510 -15.21 22.50 9.84
N PHE A 511 -16.52 22.59 10.09
CA PHE A 511 -17.38 21.42 10.28
C PHE A 511 -18.27 21.19 9.07
N ASN A 512 -18.50 19.93 8.72
CA ASN A 512 -19.47 19.51 7.71
C ASN A 512 -20.15 18.21 8.18
N ASP A 513 -21.49 18.21 8.26
CA ASP A 513 -22.26 17.12 8.86
C ASP A 513 -22.26 15.82 8.04
N ALA A 514 -21.94 15.89 6.74
CA ALA A 514 -21.79 14.72 5.88
C ALA A 514 -20.46 13.97 6.10
N ILE A 515 -19.52 14.56 6.85
CA ILE A 515 -18.19 14.01 7.08
C ILE A 515 -18.03 13.58 8.53
N GLU A 516 -17.61 12.33 8.76
CA GLU A 516 -17.33 11.83 10.11
C GLU A 516 -16.06 12.45 10.71
N ASP A 517 -16.04 12.61 12.03
CA ASP A 517 -14.82 12.90 12.81
C ASP A 517 -13.92 11.66 12.85
N VAL A 518 -12.64 11.79 12.48
CA VAL A 518 -11.71 10.64 12.37
C VAL A 518 -10.27 11.01 12.73
N PHE A 519 -9.49 10.00 13.14
CA PHE A 519 -8.03 10.14 13.28
C PHE A 519 -7.34 9.88 11.96
N ILE A 520 -6.66 10.88 11.41
CA ILE A 520 -5.93 10.78 10.16
C ILE A 520 -4.43 10.58 10.39
N TRP A 521 -3.75 10.13 9.35
CA TRP A 521 -2.29 10.12 9.27
C TRP A 521 -1.83 11.22 8.30
N PRO A 522 -1.51 12.44 8.78
CA PRO A 522 -1.24 13.61 7.94
C PRO A 522 0.04 13.45 7.10
N HIS A 523 0.95 12.55 7.47
CA HIS A 523 2.19 12.29 6.73
C HIS A 523 1.99 11.41 5.48
N ASN A 524 0.77 11.35 4.95
CA ASN A 524 0.42 10.76 3.66
C ASN A 524 -0.64 11.63 2.99
N LYS A 525 -0.53 11.84 1.67
CA LYS A 525 -1.41 12.75 0.91
C LYS A 525 -2.90 12.46 1.09
N ASN A 526 -3.26 11.18 1.20
CA ASN A 526 -4.66 10.77 1.33
C ASN A 526 -5.12 10.69 2.81
N GLY A 527 -4.28 11.12 3.75
CA GLY A 527 -4.51 11.03 5.20
C GLY A 527 -4.62 9.61 5.77
N THR A 528 -4.29 8.59 4.97
CA THR A 528 -4.33 7.18 5.39
C THR A 528 -2.97 6.67 5.84
N TYR A 529 -2.94 5.81 6.86
CA TYR A 529 -1.69 5.20 7.29
C TYR A 529 -1.17 4.17 6.29
N SER A 530 0.13 4.25 5.99
CA SER A 530 0.85 3.20 5.29
C SER A 530 2.14 2.87 6.05
N ALA A 531 2.58 1.61 6.01
CA ALA A 531 3.87 1.24 6.62
C ALA A 531 5.06 1.96 5.95
N LYS A 532 4.89 2.55 4.76
CA LYS A 532 5.91 3.39 4.12
C LYS A 532 5.95 4.77 4.76
N SER A 533 4.81 5.47 4.84
CA SER A 533 4.71 6.79 5.46
C SER A 533 5.05 6.74 6.96
N GLY A 534 4.59 5.71 7.67
CA GLY A 534 4.97 5.46 9.06
C GLY A 534 6.48 5.29 9.27
N TYR A 535 7.16 4.61 8.34
CA TYR A 535 8.62 4.44 8.43
C TYR A 535 9.37 5.74 8.14
N GLN A 536 8.89 6.53 7.17
CA GLN A 536 9.48 7.85 6.88
C GLN A 536 9.33 8.79 8.07
N TRP A 537 8.17 8.81 8.71
CA TRP A 537 7.92 9.60 9.91
C TRP A 537 8.79 9.17 11.11
N LEU A 538 8.99 7.86 11.34
CA LEU A 538 9.92 7.42 12.39
C LEU A 538 11.36 7.86 12.13
N LEU A 539 11.77 7.94 10.87
CA LEU A 539 13.10 8.42 10.51
C LEU A 539 13.23 9.93 10.70
N SER A 540 12.18 10.72 10.41
CA SER A 540 12.20 12.17 10.62
C SER A 540 12.34 12.53 12.10
N LEU A 541 11.74 11.75 13.01
CA LEU A 541 11.92 11.89 14.46
C LEU A 541 13.36 11.64 14.94
N SER A 542 14.15 10.88 14.19
CA SER A 542 15.53 10.53 14.58
C SER A 542 16.56 11.63 14.23
N GLY A 543 16.11 12.80 13.77
CA GLY A 543 16.95 14.00 13.60
C GLY A 543 17.82 14.04 12.34
N ASN A 544 17.57 13.19 11.34
CA ASN A 544 18.40 13.10 10.12
C ASN A 544 17.91 13.97 8.93
N ASP A 545 16.79 14.67 9.06
CA ASP A 545 16.19 15.47 7.97
C ASP A 545 16.81 16.88 7.84
N ASN A 546 17.64 17.33 8.77
CA ASN A 546 18.36 18.61 8.66
C ASN A 546 19.55 18.56 7.68
N ASN A 547 19.85 17.40 7.08
CA ASN A 547 20.83 17.31 6.02
C ASN A 547 20.21 17.75 4.69
N THR A 548 20.52 18.99 4.28
CA THR A 548 20.28 19.53 2.92
C THR A 548 20.96 18.72 1.81
N HIS A 549 21.77 17.72 2.18
CA HIS A 549 22.58 16.91 1.30
C HIS A 549 21.79 15.76 0.64
N SER A 550 21.28 15.98 -0.58
CA SER A 550 20.54 14.99 -1.36
C SER A 550 21.42 14.14 -2.29
N TRP A 551 21.30 12.82 -2.20
CA TRP A 551 21.93 11.84 -3.10
C TRP A 551 21.14 11.59 -4.40
N SER A 552 20.14 12.43 -4.68
CA SER A 552 19.30 12.29 -5.89
C SER A 552 20.10 12.40 -7.19
N TRP A 553 21.23 13.11 -7.18
CA TRP A 553 22.09 13.36 -8.34
C TRP A 553 22.64 12.07 -8.96
N ILE A 554 22.96 11.05 -8.15
CA ILE A 554 23.46 9.75 -8.64
C ILE A 554 22.32 8.76 -8.92
N LEU A 555 21.28 8.77 -8.09
CA LEU A 555 20.16 7.82 -8.19
C LEU A 555 19.38 7.98 -9.50
N LYS A 556 19.18 9.23 -9.96
CA LYS A 556 18.44 9.56 -11.18
C LYS A 556 19.20 9.27 -12.47
N LYS A 557 20.51 9.01 -12.42
CA LYS A 557 21.33 8.79 -13.63
C LYS A 557 21.03 7.42 -14.25
N LYS A 558 20.92 7.39 -15.58
CA LYS A 558 20.74 6.18 -16.39
C LYS A 558 22.06 5.41 -16.58
N ILE A 559 22.66 4.98 -15.48
CA ILE A 559 23.86 4.13 -15.47
C ILE A 559 23.57 2.85 -14.67
N SER A 560 24.34 1.79 -14.91
CA SER A 560 24.17 0.51 -14.20
C SER A 560 24.33 0.66 -12.67
N GLU A 561 23.52 -0.08 -11.91
CA GLU A 561 23.49 -0.03 -10.44
C GLU A 561 24.84 -0.42 -9.81
N LYS A 562 25.66 -1.24 -10.48
CA LYS A 562 27.00 -1.59 -9.98
C LYS A 562 27.95 -0.39 -9.95
N TYR A 563 27.78 0.56 -10.87
CA TYR A 563 28.58 1.80 -10.91
C TYR A 563 28.12 2.79 -9.87
N LYS A 564 26.80 2.95 -9.72
CA LYS A 564 26.23 3.77 -8.64
C LYS A 564 26.71 3.29 -7.27
N PHE A 565 26.73 1.97 -7.08
CA PHE A 565 27.21 1.39 -5.83
C PHE A 565 28.71 1.60 -5.59
N LEU A 566 29.54 1.52 -6.63
CA LEU A 566 30.98 1.80 -6.51
C LEU A 566 31.24 3.26 -6.14
N ILE A 567 30.57 4.21 -6.80
CA ILE A 567 30.66 5.65 -6.48
C ILE A 567 30.14 5.91 -5.07
N TRP A 568 29.03 5.27 -4.67
CA TRP A 568 28.49 5.37 -3.33
C TRP A 568 29.48 4.90 -2.24
N LEU A 569 30.23 3.81 -2.50
CA LEU A 569 31.31 3.39 -1.59
C LEU A 569 32.46 4.40 -1.57
N ALA A 570 32.82 4.98 -2.72
CA ALA A 570 33.88 5.98 -2.82
C ALA A 570 33.53 7.25 -2.02
N CYS A 571 32.32 7.79 -2.19
CA CYS A 571 31.79 8.94 -1.45
C CYS A 571 31.55 8.68 0.05
N HIS A 572 31.79 7.47 0.52
CA HIS A 572 31.74 7.09 1.93
C HIS A 572 33.08 6.61 2.46
N ASP A 573 34.17 6.79 1.70
CA ASP A 573 35.52 6.32 2.02
C ASP A 573 35.55 4.84 2.44
N SER A 574 34.71 4.05 1.78
CA SER A 574 34.43 2.66 2.15
C SER A 574 34.87 1.67 1.07
N LEU A 575 35.60 2.13 0.05
CA LEU A 575 36.29 1.23 -0.86
C LEU A 575 37.42 0.50 -0.11
N PRO A 576 37.62 -0.82 -0.30
CA PRO A 576 38.70 -1.57 0.31
C PRO A 576 40.05 -1.18 -0.32
N THR A 577 40.56 0.01 0.02
CA THR A 577 41.90 0.49 -0.34
C THR A 577 42.94 -0.01 0.63
N ALA A 578 44.20 -0.04 0.21
CA ALA A 578 45.27 -0.48 1.10
C ALA A 578 45.31 0.38 2.39
N ALA A 579 45.09 1.70 2.28
CA ALA A 579 44.96 2.57 3.45
C ALA A 579 43.81 2.16 4.40
N LEU A 580 42.61 1.88 3.86
CA LEU A 580 41.46 1.45 4.67
C LEU A 580 41.69 0.07 5.31
N LEU A 581 42.29 -0.86 4.58
CA LEU A 581 42.56 -2.21 5.06
C LEU A 581 43.68 -2.23 6.11
N HIS A 582 44.71 -1.41 5.93
CA HIS A 582 45.80 -1.20 6.90
C HIS A 582 45.26 -0.56 8.19
N HIS A 583 44.45 0.50 8.08
CA HIS A 583 43.77 1.10 9.23
C HIS A 583 42.90 0.09 10.01
N ARG A 584 42.34 -0.90 9.32
CA ARG A 584 41.57 -2.01 9.93
C ARG A 584 42.43 -3.21 10.33
N GLN A 585 43.75 -3.10 10.27
CA GLN A 585 44.73 -4.14 10.62
C GLN A 585 44.55 -5.46 9.84
N ILE A 586 44.04 -5.39 8.60
CA ILE A 586 43.87 -6.56 7.73
C ILE A 586 45.13 -6.84 6.92
N ILE A 587 45.88 -5.79 6.56
CA ILE A 587 47.13 -5.88 5.81
C ILE A 587 48.22 -5.08 6.52
N ALA A 588 49.48 -5.43 6.28
CA ALA A 588 50.63 -4.85 6.98
C ALA A 588 51.10 -3.49 6.43
N SER A 589 50.72 -3.12 5.20
CA SER A 589 51.14 -1.85 4.58
C SER A 589 49.99 -1.18 3.83
N ALA A 590 49.95 0.15 3.86
CA ALA A 590 49.02 0.98 3.13
C ALA A 590 49.49 1.33 1.70
N THR A 591 50.71 0.93 1.31
CA THR A 591 51.33 1.32 0.02
C THR A 591 50.57 0.76 -1.19
N CYS A 592 50.41 1.55 -2.24
CA CYS A 592 49.69 1.15 -3.46
C CYS A 592 50.44 0.08 -4.25
N ALA A 593 49.78 -1.05 -4.52
CA ALA A 593 50.33 -2.18 -5.27
C ALA A 593 50.62 -1.90 -6.76
N ARG A 594 50.21 -0.74 -7.29
CA ARG A 594 50.44 -0.35 -8.69
C ARG A 594 51.67 0.52 -8.87
N CYS A 595 51.83 1.56 -8.05
CA CYS A 595 52.98 2.47 -8.17
C CYS A 595 54.08 2.17 -7.15
N GLY A 596 53.77 1.59 -6.00
CA GLY A 596 54.73 1.33 -4.92
C GLY A 596 55.24 2.59 -4.19
N VAL A 597 54.77 3.79 -4.54
CA VAL A 597 55.34 5.06 -4.03
C VAL A 597 54.52 5.69 -2.91
N SER A 598 53.19 5.62 -2.96
CA SER A 598 52.31 6.35 -2.04
C SER A 598 51.26 5.43 -1.42
N ASP A 599 50.70 5.87 -0.28
CA ASP A 599 49.58 5.19 0.35
C ASP A 599 48.33 5.22 -0.54
N GLU A 600 47.64 4.09 -0.59
CA GLU A 600 46.48 3.93 -1.46
C GLU A 600 45.21 4.46 -0.79
N SER A 601 44.97 5.77 -0.93
CA SER A 601 43.67 6.39 -0.66
C SER A 601 42.64 6.10 -1.76
N VAL A 602 41.37 6.46 -1.54
CA VAL A 602 40.30 6.35 -2.56
C VAL A 602 40.71 7.09 -3.84
N PHE A 603 41.09 8.36 -3.71
CA PHE A 603 41.56 9.18 -4.83
C PHE A 603 42.83 8.64 -5.47
N HIS A 604 43.82 8.20 -4.67
CA HIS A 604 45.03 7.60 -5.24
C HIS A 604 44.69 6.37 -6.09
N CYS A 605 43.83 5.49 -5.59
CA CYS A 605 43.41 4.29 -6.31
C CYS A 605 42.69 4.63 -7.63
N ILE A 606 41.70 5.51 -7.62
CA ILE A 606 40.84 5.71 -8.80
C ILE A 606 41.30 6.85 -9.72
N ARG A 607 42.15 7.77 -9.26
CA ARG A 607 42.53 8.99 -10.00
C ARG A 607 44.03 9.29 -9.98
N ASP A 608 44.66 9.40 -8.81
CA ASP A 608 45.97 10.07 -8.68
C ASP A 608 47.18 9.15 -8.87
N CYS A 609 47.01 7.83 -8.79
CA CYS A 609 48.06 6.87 -9.13
C CYS A 609 48.53 7.12 -10.58
N PRO A 610 49.85 7.14 -10.86
CA PRO A 610 50.37 7.33 -12.22
C PRO A 610 49.68 6.46 -13.27
N PHE A 611 49.42 5.19 -12.93
CA PHE A 611 48.67 4.26 -13.78
C PHE A 611 47.24 4.73 -14.07
N SER A 612 46.50 5.17 -13.04
CA SER A 612 45.13 5.69 -13.20
C SER A 612 45.12 6.99 -14.01
N LYS A 613 46.08 7.89 -13.77
CA LYS A 613 46.22 9.16 -14.51
C LYS A 613 46.37 8.89 -16.00
N ILE A 614 47.26 7.98 -16.41
CA ILE A 614 47.47 7.65 -17.82
C ILE A 614 46.16 7.22 -18.49
N ILE A 615 45.35 6.39 -17.82
CA ILE A 615 44.05 5.94 -18.35
C ILE A 615 43.07 7.10 -18.53
N TRP A 616 42.97 8.01 -17.55
CA TRP A 616 42.10 9.19 -17.64
C TRP A 616 42.49 10.09 -18.81
N HIS A 617 43.79 10.34 -19.02
CA HIS A 617 44.27 11.11 -20.17
C HIS A 617 43.92 10.41 -21.50
N HIS A 618 44.12 9.09 -21.59
CA HIS A 618 43.81 8.33 -22.81
C HIS A 618 42.33 8.33 -23.19
N ILE A 619 41.42 8.34 -22.22
CA ILE A 619 39.97 8.39 -22.49
C ILE A 619 39.43 9.83 -22.52
N GLY A 620 40.30 10.85 -22.57
CA GLY A 620 39.92 12.23 -22.84
C GLY A 620 39.54 13.08 -21.61
N PHE A 621 40.09 12.76 -20.43
CA PHE A 621 40.03 13.59 -19.21
C PHE A 621 41.46 14.05 -18.85
N SER A 622 41.93 15.09 -19.54
CA SER A 622 43.28 15.68 -19.35
C SER A 622 43.25 17.06 -18.69
N GLU A 623 42.06 17.58 -18.36
CA GLU A 623 41.89 18.93 -17.82
C GLU A 623 42.53 19.07 -16.43
N PRO A 624 43.34 20.12 -16.15
CA PRO A 624 43.98 20.31 -14.85
C PRO A 624 42.98 20.34 -13.68
N TYR A 625 41.82 20.95 -13.89
CA TYR A 625 40.75 21.02 -12.89
C TYR A 625 40.23 19.63 -12.48
N PHE A 626 40.24 18.63 -13.38
CA PHE A 626 39.78 17.27 -13.09
C PHE A 626 40.60 16.60 -11.98
N PHE A 627 41.91 16.86 -11.95
CA PHE A 627 42.83 16.32 -10.95
C PHE A 627 42.95 17.20 -9.70
N ALA A 628 42.53 18.46 -9.76
CA ALA A 628 42.62 19.42 -8.65
C ALA A 628 41.49 19.27 -7.61
N VAL A 629 40.34 18.68 -7.96
CA VAL A 629 39.20 18.55 -7.02
C VAL A 629 39.57 17.67 -5.82
N THR A 630 39.40 18.16 -4.60
CA THR A 630 39.76 17.43 -3.37
C THR A 630 38.59 16.67 -2.73
N ASP A 631 37.35 17.00 -3.08
CA ASP A 631 36.15 16.33 -2.60
C ASP A 631 35.65 15.28 -3.61
N ILE A 632 35.54 14.03 -3.17
CA ILE A 632 35.19 12.90 -4.03
C ILE A 632 33.77 12.98 -4.58
N GLU A 633 32.85 13.55 -3.82
CA GLU A 633 31.47 13.73 -4.24
C GLU A 633 31.37 14.85 -5.28
N ILE A 634 32.04 15.97 -5.07
CA ILE A 634 32.11 17.06 -6.06
C ILE A 634 32.75 16.54 -7.36
N TRP A 635 33.82 15.75 -7.26
CA TRP A 635 34.49 15.15 -8.42
C TRP A 635 33.59 14.15 -9.17
N CYS A 636 32.85 13.31 -8.46
CA CYS A 636 31.90 12.39 -9.10
C CYS A 636 30.70 13.12 -9.71
N LYS A 637 30.22 14.20 -9.08
CA LYS A 637 29.14 15.05 -9.62
C LYS A 637 29.57 15.69 -10.93
N SER A 638 30.75 16.30 -10.98
CA SER A 638 31.27 16.94 -12.20
C SER A 638 31.52 15.92 -13.32
N GLY A 639 32.11 14.76 -12.99
CA GLY A 639 32.35 13.68 -13.97
C GLY A 639 31.08 13.04 -14.53
N LEU A 640 29.95 13.10 -13.81
CA LEU A 640 28.66 12.55 -14.24
C LEU A 640 27.73 13.56 -14.94
N ILE A 641 28.24 14.73 -15.32
CA ILE A 641 27.51 15.76 -16.08
C ILE A 641 27.97 15.74 -17.55
N GLY A 642 27.05 16.04 -18.47
CA GLY A 642 27.33 16.17 -19.90
C GLY A 642 27.44 14.84 -20.66
N SER A 643 27.94 14.92 -21.90
CA SER A 643 28.04 13.79 -22.84
C SER A 643 29.07 12.74 -22.43
N LYS A 644 30.08 13.11 -21.63
CA LYS A 644 31.14 12.20 -21.14
C LYS A 644 30.75 11.40 -19.88
N ALA A 645 29.53 11.54 -19.36
CA ALA A 645 29.13 10.92 -18.08
C ALA A 645 29.23 9.38 -18.06
N ILE A 646 28.84 8.71 -19.15
CA ILE A 646 28.90 7.24 -19.24
C ILE A 646 30.36 6.78 -19.35
N LEU A 647 31.18 7.52 -20.11
CA LEU A 647 32.61 7.28 -20.26
C LEU A 647 33.34 7.43 -18.92
N PHE A 648 32.99 8.45 -18.13
CA PHE A 648 33.50 8.63 -16.77
C PHE A 648 33.15 7.43 -15.86
N ALA A 649 31.88 7.02 -15.83
CA ALA A 649 31.44 5.89 -15.02
C ALA A 649 32.12 4.57 -15.42
N ALA A 650 32.31 4.35 -16.73
CA ALA A 650 33.01 3.19 -17.28
C ALA A 650 34.50 3.21 -16.92
N GLY A 651 35.18 4.36 -17.05
CA GLY A 651 36.57 4.54 -16.65
C GLY A 651 36.79 4.23 -15.17
N LEU A 652 35.96 4.80 -14.30
CA LEU A 652 36.01 4.57 -12.85
C LEU A 652 35.87 3.08 -12.50
N TRP A 653 34.94 2.37 -13.14
CA TRP A 653 34.75 0.93 -12.93
C TRP A 653 35.94 0.09 -13.41
N TRP A 654 36.44 0.35 -14.61
CA TRP A 654 37.51 -0.44 -15.21
C TRP A 654 38.87 -0.19 -14.54
N ILE A 655 39.15 1.05 -14.10
CA ILE A 655 40.31 1.37 -13.27
C ILE A 655 40.25 0.58 -11.94
N TRP A 656 39.10 0.63 -11.26
CA TRP A 656 38.89 -0.14 -10.03
C TRP A 656 39.03 -1.65 -10.24
N ARG A 657 38.46 -2.19 -11.31
CA ARG A 657 38.55 -3.61 -11.67
C ARG A 657 39.99 -4.03 -11.98
N SER A 658 40.72 -3.24 -12.76
CA SER A 658 42.12 -3.51 -13.11
C SER A 658 43.00 -3.52 -11.87
N ARG A 659 42.78 -2.58 -10.95
CA ARG A 659 43.48 -2.56 -9.66
C ARG A 659 43.18 -3.84 -8.86
N ASN A 660 41.92 -4.26 -8.75
CA ASN A 660 41.57 -5.47 -8.02
C ASN A 660 42.18 -6.74 -8.62
N ALA A 661 42.23 -6.84 -9.95
CA ALA A 661 42.91 -7.96 -10.63
C ALA A 661 44.39 -8.02 -10.25
N ARG A 662 45.08 -6.87 -10.25
CA ARG A 662 46.48 -6.77 -9.84
C ARG A 662 46.70 -7.15 -8.37
N CYS A 663 45.80 -6.74 -7.47
CA CYS A 663 45.94 -7.06 -6.04
C CYS A 663 45.58 -8.51 -5.67
N MET A 664 44.69 -9.18 -6.42
CA MET A 664 44.17 -10.51 -6.07
C MET A 664 44.75 -11.66 -6.88
N SER A 665 45.16 -11.39 -8.13
CA SER A 665 45.58 -12.42 -9.08
C SER A 665 46.94 -12.09 -9.72
N GLU A 666 47.59 -11.00 -9.29
CA GLU A 666 48.83 -10.44 -9.86
C GLU A 666 48.81 -10.15 -11.37
N GLU A 667 47.70 -10.44 -12.06
CA GLU A 667 47.48 -10.16 -13.46
C GLU A 667 47.53 -8.65 -13.74
N SER A 668 48.33 -8.26 -14.72
CA SER A 668 48.36 -6.90 -15.25
C SER A 668 47.63 -6.87 -16.59
N MET A 669 46.66 -5.95 -16.72
CA MET A 669 45.95 -5.75 -17.98
C MET A 669 46.67 -4.67 -18.78
N LEU A 670 46.98 -4.95 -20.05
CA LEU A 670 47.58 -3.97 -20.96
C LEU A 670 46.69 -2.72 -21.06
N LEU A 671 47.32 -1.54 -21.01
CA LEU A 671 46.64 -0.25 -21.01
C LEU A 671 45.70 -0.06 -22.21
N GLN A 672 46.17 -0.45 -23.40
CA GLN A 672 45.38 -0.39 -24.64
C GLN A 672 44.11 -1.25 -24.57
N ARG A 673 44.20 -2.45 -23.97
CA ARG A 673 43.06 -3.35 -23.80
C ARG A 673 42.05 -2.77 -22.79
N LEU A 674 42.53 -2.11 -21.74
CA LEU A 674 41.68 -1.45 -20.77
C LEU A 674 40.92 -0.26 -21.39
N ALA A 675 41.61 0.58 -22.16
CA ALA A 675 40.99 1.70 -22.88
C ALA A 675 39.94 1.21 -23.90
N ALA A 676 40.27 0.17 -24.67
CA ALA A 676 39.33 -0.45 -25.61
C ALA A 676 38.10 -1.07 -24.92
N ASN A 677 38.28 -1.70 -23.75
CA ASN A 677 37.16 -2.22 -22.96
C ASN A 677 36.26 -1.11 -22.41
N ILE A 678 36.81 0.07 -22.12
CA ILE A 678 36.04 1.23 -21.66
C ILE A 678 35.19 1.77 -22.83
N THR A 679 35.78 1.97 -24.01
CA THR A 679 35.08 2.50 -25.19
C THR A 679 34.00 1.54 -25.70
N TYR A 680 34.33 0.26 -25.91
CA TYR A 680 33.36 -0.76 -26.33
C TYR A 680 32.16 -0.85 -25.37
N PHE A 681 32.42 -0.69 -24.07
CA PHE A 681 31.36 -0.71 -23.07
C PHE A 681 30.44 0.52 -23.11
N VAL A 682 30.97 1.69 -23.46
CA VAL A 682 30.16 2.91 -23.66
C VAL A 682 29.23 2.71 -24.86
N ASP A 683 29.73 2.13 -25.95
CA ASP A 683 28.95 1.85 -27.16
C ASP A 683 27.83 0.84 -26.89
N ASP A 684 28.10 -0.20 -26.09
CA ASP A 684 27.12 -1.20 -25.65
C ASP A 684 26.00 -0.59 -24.78
N ILE A 685 26.34 0.31 -23.84
CA ILE A 685 25.33 1.07 -23.08
C ILE A 685 24.53 1.97 -24.00
N ASN A 686 25.20 2.69 -24.91
CA ASN A 686 24.51 3.65 -25.76
C ASN A 686 23.48 2.96 -26.66
N SER A 687 23.84 1.82 -27.25
CA SER A 687 22.93 1.00 -28.06
C SER A 687 21.77 0.38 -27.27
N CYS A 688 21.98 0.02 -25.99
CA CYS A 688 20.94 -0.56 -25.14
C CYS A 688 19.92 0.47 -24.59
N PHE A 689 20.36 1.70 -24.30
CA PHE A 689 19.54 2.70 -23.59
C PHE A 689 19.05 3.85 -24.47
N PHE A 690 19.68 4.10 -25.61
CA PHE A 690 19.29 5.13 -26.56
C PHE A 690 18.84 4.47 -27.87
N GLN A 691 17.58 3.99 -27.88
CA GLN A 691 16.88 3.82 -29.14
C GLN A 691 16.55 5.21 -29.73
N PRO A 692 16.48 5.37 -31.07
CA PRO A 692 16.00 6.60 -31.68
C PRO A 692 14.60 6.94 -31.12
N LEU A 693 14.43 8.16 -30.64
CA LEU A 693 13.14 8.65 -30.14
C LEU A 693 12.08 8.54 -31.25
N PRO A 694 10.86 8.05 -30.96
CA PRO A 694 9.74 8.26 -31.87
C PRO A 694 9.26 9.71 -31.77
N VAL A 695 9.24 10.37 -32.94
CA VAL A 695 8.47 11.55 -33.35
C VAL A 695 8.58 12.82 -32.50
N MET A 696 8.96 13.92 -33.17
CA MET A 696 8.96 15.28 -32.63
C MET A 696 7.67 15.61 -31.89
N VAL A 697 7.80 16.07 -30.65
CA VAL A 697 6.70 16.69 -29.90
C VAL A 697 6.38 17.99 -30.62
N SER A 698 5.19 18.10 -31.20
CA SER A 698 4.72 19.37 -31.78
C SER A 698 4.60 20.42 -30.67
N ASP A 699 5.11 21.62 -30.90
CA ASP A 699 4.91 22.78 -30.04
C ASP A 699 3.42 22.97 -29.76
N ARG A 700 3.05 22.91 -28.48
CA ARG A 700 1.65 23.06 -28.05
C ARG A 700 1.45 24.48 -27.54
N TYR A 701 0.73 25.28 -28.31
CA TYR A 701 0.35 26.63 -27.89
C TYR A 701 -0.91 26.60 -27.02
N VAL A 702 -0.91 27.40 -25.96
CA VAL A 702 -1.96 27.50 -24.94
C VAL A 702 -2.46 28.93 -24.90
N LYS A 703 -3.77 29.14 -24.93
CA LYS A 703 -4.42 30.44 -24.67
C LYS A 703 -5.40 30.31 -23.52
N TRP A 704 -5.81 31.42 -22.91
CA TRP A 704 -7.01 31.44 -22.08
C TRP A 704 -8.19 30.91 -22.90
N ASN A 705 -8.90 29.93 -22.35
CA ASN A 705 -9.95 29.20 -23.05
C ASN A 705 -11.31 29.56 -22.42
N ASN A 706 -12.19 30.19 -23.18
CA ASN A 706 -13.57 30.47 -22.77
C ASN A 706 -14.55 29.33 -23.11
N SER A 707 -14.02 28.19 -23.59
CA SER A 707 -14.72 27.11 -24.32
C SER A 707 -16.25 27.13 -24.23
N ASN A 708 -16.92 27.51 -25.32
CA ASN A 708 -18.32 27.22 -25.71
C ASN A 708 -19.47 27.36 -24.68
N PHE A 709 -19.22 27.83 -23.47
CA PHE A 709 -20.26 27.97 -22.45
C PHE A 709 -20.88 29.36 -22.53
N ASN A 710 -22.20 29.43 -22.72
CA ASN A 710 -22.99 30.67 -22.58
C ASN A 710 -23.23 31.00 -21.09
N CYS A 711 -22.22 30.87 -20.23
CA CYS A 711 -22.33 31.09 -18.80
C CYS A 711 -21.17 31.94 -18.24
N THR A 712 -21.25 32.27 -16.96
CA THR A 712 -20.21 33.03 -16.25
C THR A 712 -18.97 32.15 -16.03
N ILE A 713 -17.78 32.73 -16.11
CA ILE A 713 -16.50 32.02 -15.97
C ILE A 713 -15.83 32.48 -14.68
N LEU A 714 -15.43 31.52 -13.83
CA LEU A 714 -14.63 31.77 -12.64
C LEU A 714 -13.25 31.15 -12.82
N ASN A 715 -12.19 31.96 -12.84
CA ASN A 715 -10.80 31.51 -12.83
C ASN A 715 -10.22 31.65 -11.42
N VAL A 716 -9.63 30.60 -10.86
CA VAL A 716 -9.06 30.59 -9.50
C VAL A 716 -7.67 30.00 -9.46
N ASP A 717 -6.87 30.43 -8.47
CA ASP A 717 -5.55 29.89 -8.20
C ASP A 717 -5.17 30.03 -6.71
N GLY A 718 -4.23 29.21 -6.26
CA GLY A 718 -3.58 29.28 -4.94
C GLY A 718 -2.07 29.50 -5.06
N SER A 719 -1.50 30.30 -4.17
CA SER A 719 -0.07 30.65 -4.23
C SER A 719 0.61 30.56 -2.86
N CYS A 720 1.86 30.11 -2.84
CA CYS A 720 2.73 30.10 -1.66
C CYS A 720 4.06 30.82 -2.00
N ILE A 721 4.39 31.92 -1.31
CA ILE A 721 5.53 32.79 -1.64
C ILE A 721 6.37 33.09 -0.40
N GLY A 722 7.68 33.28 -0.59
CA GLY A 722 8.59 33.85 0.42
C GLY A 722 9.23 32.84 1.38
N SER A 723 10.05 33.38 2.29
CA SER A 723 10.66 32.68 3.43
C SER A 723 10.64 33.65 4.63
N PRO A 724 9.71 33.50 5.60
CA PRO A 724 8.77 32.39 5.79
C PRO A 724 7.70 32.29 4.69
N ILE A 725 7.23 31.08 4.43
CA ILE A 725 6.24 30.78 3.39
C ILE A 725 4.89 31.41 3.79
N ARG A 726 4.34 32.25 2.91
CA ARG A 726 3.01 32.85 3.02
C ARG A 726 2.09 32.24 1.97
N ALA A 727 0.93 31.72 2.39
CA ALA A 727 -0.07 31.16 1.48
C ALA A 727 -1.22 32.16 1.23
N GLY A 728 -1.63 32.30 -0.01
CA GLY A 728 -2.77 33.13 -0.41
C GLY A 728 -3.53 32.51 -1.56
N PHE A 729 -4.73 33.00 -1.79
CA PHE A 729 -5.64 32.52 -2.82
C PHE A 729 -6.25 33.72 -3.54
N GLY A 730 -6.72 33.49 -4.77
CA GLY A 730 -7.39 34.52 -5.52
C GLY A 730 -8.04 34.00 -6.78
N GLY A 731 -8.86 34.85 -7.38
CA GLY A 731 -9.56 34.51 -8.58
C GLY A 731 -10.40 35.66 -9.11
N LEU A 732 -11.00 35.45 -10.26
CA LEU A 732 -11.86 36.43 -10.89
C LEU A 732 -13.01 35.79 -11.64
N ILE A 733 -14.11 36.54 -11.66
CA ILE A 733 -15.37 36.20 -12.30
C ILE A 733 -15.51 37.07 -13.54
N ARG A 734 -15.81 36.43 -14.67
CA ARG A 734 -15.96 37.04 -15.99
C ARG A 734 -17.28 36.61 -16.62
N ASN A 735 -17.87 37.45 -17.48
CA ASN A 735 -19.00 37.02 -18.30
C ASN A 735 -18.55 36.08 -19.45
N SER A 736 -19.50 35.57 -20.23
CA SER A 736 -19.24 34.65 -21.36
C SER A 736 -18.35 35.23 -22.46
N VAL A 737 -18.21 36.56 -22.52
CA VAL A 737 -17.35 37.29 -23.48
C VAL A 737 -15.97 37.61 -22.89
N GLY A 738 -15.72 37.26 -21.62
CA GLY A 738 -14.45 37.50 -20.92
C GLY A 738 -14.34 38.86 -20.24
N PHE A 739 -15.42 39.64 -20.18
CA PHE A 739 -15.44 40.91 -19.46
C PHE A 739 -15.37 40.67 -17.95
N TYR A 740 -14.54 41.44 -17.24
CA TYR A 740 -14.38 41.37 -15.80
C TYR A 740 -15.64 41.80 -15.07
N LEU A 741 -16.18 40.94 -14.19
CA LEU A 741 -17.33 41.27 -13.34
C LEU A 741 -16.89 41.56 -11.90
N SER A 742 -16.03 40.71 -11.34
CA SER A 742 -15.50 40.87 -9.99
C SER A 742 -14.22 40.04 -9.83
N GLY A 743 -13.38 40.39 -8.87
CA GLY A 743 -12.21 39.62 -8.46
C GLY A 743 -12.16 39.50 -6.95
N PHE A 744 -11.43 38.50 -6.46
CA PHE A 744 -11.21 38.32 -5.05
C PHE A 744 -9.78 37.84 -4.80
N LEU A 745 -9.28 38.19 -3.62
CA LEU A 745 -8.01 37.72 -3.11
C LEU A 745 -8.11 37.54 -1.60
N GLY A 746 -7.25 36.70 -1.04
CA GLY A 746 -7.21 36.47 0.39
C GLY A 746 -5.91 35.85 0.86
N PHE A 747 -5.63 36.06 2.13
CA PHE A 747 -4.48 35.51 2.85
C PHE A 747 -4.92 34.37 3.76
N LEU A 748 -4.12 33.31 3.83
CA LEU A 748 -4.32 32.19 4.76
C LEU A 748 -3.29 32.26 5.90
N PRO A 749 -3.68 32.78 7.08
CA PRO A 749 -2.76 32.92 8.21
C PRO A 749 -2.17 31.57 8.62
N SER A 750 -0.87 31.55 8.89
CA SER A 750 -0.16 30.39 9.46
C SER A 750 -0.22 29.10 8.63
N SER A 751 -0.63 29.16 7.36
CA SER A 751 -0.62 28.03 6.43
C SER A 751 0.51 28.15 5.42
N SER A 752 1.16 27.02 5.14
CA SER A 752 2.10 26.85 4.01
C SER A 752 1.60 25.83 2.99
N ASP A 753 0.35 25.38 3.14
CA ASP A 753 -0.24 24.33 2.31
C ASP A 753 -0.86 24.91 1.04
N ILE A 754 -0.15 24.72 -0.08
CA ILE A 754 -0.62 25.11 -1.41
C ILE A 754 -1.96 24.47 -1.77
N LEU A 755 -2.21 23.22 -1.34
CA LEU A 755 -3.46 22.54 -1.65
C LEU A 755 -4.64 23.19 -0.90
N LEU A 756 -4.40 23.66 0.33
CA LEU A 756 -5.40 24.41 1.06
C LEU A 756 -5.71 25.73 0.34
N ALA A 757 -4.69 26.47 -0.11
CA ALA A 757 -4.86 27.70 -0.87
C ALA A 757 -5.72 27.50 -2.12
N GLU A 758 -5.41 26.48 -2.91
CA GLU A 758 -6.14 26.11 -4.13
C GLU A 758 -7.61 25.74 -3.87
N LEU A 759 -7.86 24.92 -2.84
CA LEU A 759 -9.22 24.54 -2.46
C LEU A 759 -10.02 25.72 -1.91
N THR A 760 -9.37 26.60 -1.12
CA THR A 760 -9.99 27.83 -0.62
C THR A 760 -10.30 28.79 -1.76
N ALA A 761 -9.42 28.92 -2.77
CA ALA A 761 -9.68 29.73 -3.95
C ALA A 761 -10.97 29.30 -4.67
N ILE A 762 -11.15 27.98 -4.85
CA ILE A 762 -12.39 27.41 -5.43
C ILE A 762 -13.59 27.71 -4.52
N TYR A 763 -13.47 27.46 -3.22
CA TYR A 763 -14.57 27.64 -2.26
C TYR A 763 -15.05 29.08 -2.17
N ASP A 764 -14.13 30.04 -1.99
CA ASP A 764 -14.48 31.45 -1.87
C ASP A 764 -14.90 32.05 -3.20
N GLY A 765 -14.30 31.64 -4.32
CA GLY A 765 -14.79 32.05 -5.64
C GLY A 765 -16.23 31.62 -5.91
N ILE A 766 -16.61 30.41 -5.48
CA ILE A 766 -17.99 29.94 -5.55
C ILE A 766 -18.90 30.77 -4.62
N ASN A 767 -18.46 31.12 -3.41
CA ASN A 767 -19.26 31.97 -2.51
C ASN A 767 -19.46 33.37 -3.09
N THR A 768 -18.40 33.99 -3.61
CA THR A 768 -18.49 35.30 -4.27
C THR A 768 -19.47 35.25 -5.43
N ALA A 769 -19.46 34.19 -6.24
CA ALA A 769 -20.42 34.02 -7.31
C ALA A 769 -21.87 33.86 -6.80
N ILE A 770 -22.06 33.13 -5.71
CA ILE A 770 -23.38 32.98 -5.05
C ILE A 770 -23.89 34.33 -4.52
N ASP A 771 -23.02 35.12 -3.88
CA ASP A 771 -23.36 36.42 -3.33
C ASP A 771 -23.73 37.43 -4.44
N MET A 772 -23.15 37.27 -5.63
CA MET A 772 -23.51 38.02 -6.85
C MET A 772 -24.80 37.53 -7.52
N GLY A 773 -25.43 36.46 -7.01
CA GLY A 773 -26.66 35.89 -7.57
C GLY A 773 -26.45 35.07 -8.86
N ILE A 774 -25.23 34.59 -9.14
CA ILE A 774 -24.93 33.78 -10.34
C ILE A 774 -25.45 32.36 -10.16
N THR A 775 -26.20 31.86 -11.15
CA THR A 775 -26.85 30.53 -11.12
C THR A 775 -26.21 29.49 -12.04
N ASP A 776 -25.46 29.93 -13.06
CA ASP A 776 -24.79 29.08 -14.05
C ASP A 776 -23.35 29.57 -14.27
N MET A 777 -22.37 28.67 -14.07
CA MET A 777 -20.95 29.05 -14.05
C MET A 777 -20.00 27.89 -14.41
N ALA A 778 -18.91 28.22 -15.10
CA ALA A 778 -17.77 27.33 -15.32
C ALA A 778 -16.57 27.77 -14.48
N VAL A 779 -16.15 26.91 -13.54
CA VAL A 779 -14.99 27.13 -12.66
C VAL A 779 -13.74 26.49 -13.29
N TYR A 780 -12.68 27.28 -13.44
CA TYR A 780 -11.38 26.86 -13.97
C TYR A 780 -10.29 26.99 -12.92
N SER A 781 -9.56 25.91 -12.72
CA SER A 781 -8.33 25.85 -11.91
C SER A 781 -7.24 25.11 -12.70
N ASP A 782 -5.99 25.50 -12.53
CA ASP A 782 -4.82 24.79 -13.07
C ASP A 782 -4.30 23.69 -12.12
N SER A 783 -4.85 23.60 -10.91
CA SER A 783 -4.61 22.47 -10.01
C SER A 783 -5.45 21.26 -10.37
N LEU A 784 -4.90 20.41 -11.25
CA LEU A 784 -5.48 19.09 -11.55
C LEU A 784 -5.65 18.24 -10.29
N LEU A 785 -4.84 18.47 -9.25
CA LEU A 785 -4.97 17.78 -7.97
C LEU A 785 -6.28 18.15 -7.26
N SER A 786 -6.57 19.46 -7.13
CA SER A 786 -7.80 19.96 -6.52
C SER A 786 -9.03 19.47 -7.27
N ILE A 787 -9.01 19.56 -8.61
CA ILE A 787 -10.11 19.10 -9.47
C ILE A 787 -10.37 17.61 -9.29
N ASN A 788 -9.32 16.78 -9.32
CA ASN A 788 -9.49 15.34 -9.10
C ASN A 788 -10.03 15.04 -7.70
N LEU A 789 -9.58 15.77 -6.67
CA LEU A 789 -10.08 15.59 -5.30
C LEU A 789 -11.58 15.93 -5.18
N ILE A 790 -12.07 16.93 -5.91
CA ILE A 790 -13.48 17.32 -5.88
C ILE A 790 -14.33 16.37 -6.72
N THR A 791 -13.91 16.08 -7.96
CA THR A 791 -14.71 15.32 -8.95
C THR A 791 -14.71 13.80 -8.72
N THR A 792 -13.61 13.23 -8.23
CA THR A 792 -13.54 11.79 -7.92
C THR A 792 -13.93 11.53 -6.47
N THR A 793 -14.31 10.29 -6.14
CA THR A 793 -14.57 9.90 -4.74
C THR A 793 -13.30 10.04 -3.90
N SER A 794 -13.12 11.19 -3.26
CA SER A 794 -11.96 11.48 -2.42
C SER A 794 -11.94 10.58 -1.18
N SER A 795 -10.74 10.37 -0.62
CA SER A 795 -10.62 9.64 0.64
C SER A 795 -11.28 10.44 1.76
N LYS A 796 -12.22 9.82 2.48
CA LYS A 796 -12.81 10.40 3.71
C LYS A 796 -11.79 10.73 4.82
N PHE A 797 -10.55 10.26 4.66
CA PHE A 797 -9.44 10.52 5.55
C PHE A 797 -8.55 11.68 5.10
N HIS A 798 -8.82 12.30 3.95
CA HIS A 798 -8.04 13.45 3.48
C HIS A 798 -8.09 14.59 4.50
N ILE A 799 -6.98 15.32 4.69
CA ILE A 799 -6.88 16.37 5.70
C ILE A 799 -7.93 17.48 5.51
N HIS A 800 -8.17 17.86 4.26
CA HIS A 800 -9.17 18.87 3.87
C HIS A 800 -10.54 18.29 3.48
N ALA A 801 -10.92 17.11 4.01
CA ALA A 801 -12.15 16.42 3.59
C ALA A 801 -13.42 17.26 3.76
N ALA A 802 -13.53 18.05 4.85
CA ALA A 802 -14.69 18.93 5.09
C ALA A 802 -14.81 20.02 4.01
N LEU A 803 -13.71 20.73 3.72
CA LEU A 803 -13.68 21.75 2.66
C LEU A 803 -14.01 21.16 1.27
N ILE A 804 -13.45 20.00 0.95
CA ILE A 804 -13.75 19.31 -0.32
C ILE A 804 -15.23 18.96 -0.41
N GLN A 805 -15.84 18.51 0.70
CA GLN A 805 -17.26 18.20 0.74
C GLN A 805 -18.13 19.45 0.63
N ASP A 806 -17.78 20.55 1.32
CA ASP A 806 -18.48 21.84 1.18
C ASP A 806 -18.51 22.32 -0.28
N ILE A 807 -17.40 22.18 -1.01
CA ILE A 807 -17.31 22.54 -2.43
C ILE A 807 -18.26 21.65 -3.25
N ARG A 808 -18.28 20.33 -3.00
CA ARG A 808 -19.20 19.41 -3.70
C ARG A 808 -20.66 19.75 -3.43
N ASP A 809 -21.00 20.04 -2.17
CA ASP A 809 -22.36 20.37 -1.77
C ASP A 809 -22.81 21.64 -2.52
N LYS A 810 -21.97 22.67 -2.57
CA LYS A 810 -22.24 23.91 -3.33
C LYS A 810 -22.34 23.69 -4.83
N LEU A 811 -21.46 22.86 -5.42
CA LEU A 811 -21.54 22.51 -6.84
C LEU A 811 -22.81 21.72 -7.18
N SER A 812 -23.33 20.89 -6.26
CA SER A 812 -24.54 20.08 -6.50
C SER A 812 -25.85 20.88 -6.45
N LEU A 813 -25.86 22.03 -5.77
CA LEU A 813 -27.05 22.88 -5.60
C LEU A 813 -27.29 23.86 -6.77
N ARG A 814 -26.36 23.92 -7.73
CA ARG A 814 -26.34 24.88 -8.85
C ARG A 814 -25.81 24.22 -10.12
N ASN A 815 -25.98 24.87 -11.27
CA ASN A 815 -25.42 24.37 -12.52
C ASN A 815 -23.95 24.83 -12.67
N PHE A 816 -23.08 24.40 -11.76
CA PHE A 816 -21.66 24.76 -11.79
C PHE A 816 -20.81 23.62 -12.32
N SER A 817 -20.01 23.88 -13.35
CA SER A 817 -19.04 22.92 -13.89
C SER A 817 -17.63 23.22 -13.40
N LEU A 818 -16.84 22.18 -13.13
CA LEU A 818 -15.44 22.31 -12.71
C LEU A 818 -14.52 21.78 -13.79
N ASN A 819 -13.63 22.62 -14.31
CA ASN A 819 -12.81 22.38 -15.48
C ASN A 819 -11.33 22.67 -15.19
N HIS A 820 -10.45 21.93 -15.87
CA HIS A 820 -9.00 22.13 -15.77
C HIS A 820 -8.52 23.09 -16.85
N THR A 821 -7.79 24.13 -16.46
CA THR A 821 -7.03 25.00 -17.38
C THR A 821 -5.53 24.75 -17.23
N LEU A 822 -4.73 25.18 -18.20
CA LEU A 822 -3.28 25.15 -18.07
C LEU A 822 -2.79 26.44 -17.43
N ARG A 823 -1.68 26.36 -16.69
CA ARG A 823 -1.12 27.49 -15.93
C ARG A 823 -0.89 28.73 -16.80
N GLU A 824 -0.42 28.53 -18.03
CA GLU A 824 -0.18 29.60 -18.99
C GLU A 824 -1.47 30.36 -19.36
N GLY A 825 -2.63 29.70 -19.28
CA GLY A 825 -3.95 30.29 -19.49
C GLY A 825 -4.68 30.68 -18.20
N ASN A 826 -4.02 30.66 -17.03
CA ASN A 826 -4.59 31.04 -15.73
C ASN A 826 -3.85 32.21 -15.05
N GLN A 827 -3.04 32.96 -15.81
CA GLN A 827 -2.13 33.98 -15.28
C GLN A 827 -2.83 35.09 -14.47
N SER A 828 -4.05 35.46 -14.87
CA SER A 828 -4.84 36.48 -14.17
C SER A 828 -5.24 36.03 -12.75
N ALA A 829 -5.55 34.74 -12.56
CA ALA A 829 -5.84 34.18 -11.24
C ALA A 829 -4.55 33.99 -10.41
N ASP A 830 -3.46 33.52 -11.03
CA ASP A 830 -2.13 33.39 -10.39
C ASP A 830 -1.62 34.74 -9.85
N TYR A 831 -1.84 35.83 -10.60
CA TYR A 831 -1.51 37.17 -10.12
C TYR A 831 -2.31 37.56 -8.87
N LEU A 832 -3.64 37.38 -8.87
CA LEU A 832 -4.48 37.68 -7.72
C LEU A 832 -4.17 36.80 -6.49
N ALA A 833 -3.85 35.53 -6.71
CA ALA A 833 -3.43 34.62 -5.64
C ALA A 833 -2.10 35.04 -5.03
N LYS A 834 -1.15 35.53 -5.85
CA LYS A 834 0.12 36.08 -5.37
C LYS A 834 -0.07 37.38 -4.58
N LEU A 835 -0.94 38.28 -5.05
CA LEU A 835 -1.31 39.47 -4.29
C LEU A 835 -1.96 39.10 -2.95
N GLY A 836 -2.85 38.10 -2.94
CA GLY A 836 -3.44 37.55 -1.71
C GLY A 836 -2.37 37.10 -0.71
N ALA A 837 -1.35 36.36 -1.18
CA ALA A 837 -0.24 35.89 -0.34
C ALA A 837 0.63 37.03 0.21
N MET A 838 0.71 38.15 -0.51
CA MET A 838 1.43 39.37 -0.09
C MET A 838 0.57 40.28 0.81
N SER A 839 -0.76 40.12 0.78
CA SER A 839 -1.70 40.86 1.63
C SER A 839 -1.80 40.25 3.04
N ASP A 840 -2.29 41.03 4.01
CA ASP A 840 -2.68 40.57 5.35
C ASP A 840 -4.22 40.51 5.53
N VAL A 841 -4.97 40.51 4.42
CA VAL A 841 -6.44 40.57 4.43
C VAL A 841 -7.02 39.16 4.26
N ASN A 842 -7.97 38.78 5.11
CA ASN A 842 -8.60 37.44 5.04
C ASN A 842 -9.28 37.19 3.68
N VAL A 843 -10.19 38.09 3.26
CA VAL A 843 -10.81 38.09 1.92
C VAL A 843 -11.07 39.55 1.54
N LEU A 844 -10.67 39.94 0.34
CA LEU A 844 -10.96 41.23 -0.28
C LEU A 844 -11.62 41.01 -1.63
N ILE A 845 -12.76 41.67 -1.86
CA ILE A 845 -13.48 41.64 -3.14
C ILE A 845 -13.20 42.94 -3.89
N HIS A 846 -12.73 42.79 -5.13
CA HIS A 846 -12.52 43.87 -6.09
C HIS A 846 -13.71 43.95 -7.05
N GLN A 847 -14.40 45.10 -7.04
CA GLN A 847 -15.48 45.40 -7.99
C GLN A 847 -14.94 45.90 -9.34
N SER A 848 -13.73 46.50 -9.34
CA SER A 848 -12.99 46.90 -10.53
C SER A 848 -11.61 46.22 -10.56
N PRO A 849 -11.06 45.91 -11.75
CA PRO A 849 -9.78 45.23 -11.85
C PRO A 849 -8.65 46.14 -11.34
N PRO A 850 -7.70 45.63 -10.53
CA PRO A 850 -6.49 46.37 -10.17
C PRO A 850 -5.72 46.83 -11.42
N ASP A 851 -5.07 48.00 -11.36
CA ASP A 851 -4.37 48.59 -12.51
C ASP A 851 -3.31 47.64 -13.12
N GLU A 852 -2.60 46.91 -12.26
CA GLU A 852 -1.58 45.93 -12.64
C GLU A 852 -2.15 44.63 -13.25
N LEU A 853 -3.45 44.34 -13.05
CA LEU A 853 -4.14 43.20 -13.67
C LEU A 853 -4.60 43.53 -15.11
N CYS A 854 -4.79 44.80 -15.43
CA CYS A 854 -5.28 45.25 -16.74
C CYS A 854 -4.46 44.74 -17.95
N PRO A 855 -3.11 44.67 -17.92
CA PRO A 855 -2.33 44.09 -19.01
C PRO A 855 -2.61 42.60 -19.25
N LEU A 856 -2.80 41.81 -18.18
CA LEU A 856 -3.12 40.39 -18.29
C LEU A 856 -4.52 40.17 -18.86
N LEU A 857 -5.49 40.99 -18.45
CA LEU A 857 -6.84 40.97 -19.03
C LEU A 857 -6.84 41.33 -20.52
N LYS A 858 -6.01 42.29 -20.94
CA LYS A 858 -5.84 42.64 -22.36
C LYS A 858 -5.22 41.49 -23.16
N ASN A 859 -4.25 40.78 -22.60
CA ASN A 859 -3.65 39.60 -23.23
C ASN A 859 -4.65 38.44 -23.38
N ASP A 860 -5.48 38.20 -22.36
CA ASP A 860 -6.55 37.21 -22.39
C ASP A 860 -7.59 37.58 -23.48
N ALA A 861 -7.99 38.84 -23.57
CA ALA A 861 -8.93 39.35 -24.58
C ALA A 861 -8.36 39.30 -26.02
N ALA A 862 -7.05 39.52 -26.19
CA ALA A 862 -6.36 39.43 -27.47
C ALA A 862 -6.13 37.98 -27.94
N GLY A 863 -6.40 36.97 -27.10
CA GLY A 863 -6.23 35.56 -27.43
C GLY A 863 -4.77 35.13 -27.56
N THR A 864 -3.86 35.78 -26.83
CA THR A 864 -2.42 35.55 -26.89
C THR A 864 -2.07 34.07 -26.65
N LEU A 865 -1.21 33.52 -27.51
CA LEU A 865 -0.75 32.13 -27.47
C LEU A 865 0.59 32.02 -26.72
N PHE A 866 0.61 31.22 -25.67
CA PHE A 866 1.80 30.89 -24.89
C PHE A 866 2.36 29.53 -25.31
N LEU A 867 3.67 29.45 -25.50
CA LEU A 867 4.36 28.20 -25.86
C LEU A 867 4.51 27.33 -24.61
N ARG A 868 4.08 26.07 -24.69
CA ARG A 868 4.32 25.07 -23.66
C ARG A 868 5.63 24.34 -23.92
N SER A 869 6.65 24.61 -23.11
CA SER A 869 7.96 23.93 -23.12
C SER A 869 7.94 22.55 -22.46
#